data_AF-K2AFC9-F1
#
_entry.id   AF-K2AFC9-F1
#
_cell.length_a   1.000
_cell.length_b   1.000
_cell.length_c   1.000
_cell.angle_alpha   90.00
_cell.angle_beta   90.00
_cell.angle_gamma   90.00
#
_symmetry.space_group_name_H-M   'P 1'
#
loop_
_entity.id
_entity.type
_entity.pdbx_description
1 polymer ?
#
loop_
_entity_poly.entity_id
_entity_poly.type
_entity_poly.pdbx_seq_one_letter_code
_entity_poly.pdbx_strand_id
1 'polypeptide(L)'
;MEHYINSLYHSVQSPYFLFLILCFSMAIKVRYIAQFITTLRQKNIIIAPLLFLLISMFSALICDISWLVKLTQAIFIPMPYYVVVFFIRIAWAFLVVQYQALSFFLQALTHPHFTMRPWHKITSTITGLFSCYFLYLAFFQPFTLATAAERDTARIMMDSPEFIIMRYIIPILVYSFPLIGLFYVFKNMRTFQIPKLLRTQVRLFSFFFVMPYLLIEFILATSFTLINDMYFMISISTLLLACAIHYCLHNVIKARLVNAIPRVHGIQKSHVIDEFKTVLRGLSNATNTQELTHITQLFFKEAFGISRDNVHLIIREQYPQEDKHNRSVQNDAVEAFITRYNTPAKPLFVFDEIAFNNFYQVTKENSAAIAFLLKINADIFLPIYSNKAFVGYITIDRNARGDYISHSEQDAMVAFASYLGNVINLLAHRTVHTLLYKEKKLKDSLYTKHQEINHYKESVHTFLCHSKQKMLGIVFFKNGHFNRANIDAQKLIPFDPNTQEGHPLSKALQEVARHVETFATPYTLHAKDASGKPLLLSGVPHLKQQHTIITVSYPDISDVILQQMHLLHDPNDWDYLLYLSSTKAGSLINAALPSNEETILNTKIRLLKAALCKRALLLNAPEADIAATVKLIHSVSQREALHTLTLTSPTDSGAIESTLFGVPRQNSREIPLFEKLVNGTLFIKDIHYLDIETQSRLAELISSGWYRFSESEQTASSTTRIICSSSQHLSDYVQRGRFSHELYSLLKKEVVTIPSFSSLPKKEQESLIDGFSDTHITSHAMKPICALTEKEKQKIIDMKPVSLHELELHVKQALQEKAAPILSDRNNPENVHTFEDPELMLAGRLGKQALKHEQIMALLWKKFKNQNKIALFLGVNRSSVNRRFKAFHIGQNSEGLA
;
A
#
# COMPACT_ATOMS: atom_id res chain seq x y z
N MET A 1 5.44 -45.83 46.90
CA MET A 1 5.53 -44.40 47.27
C MET A 1 6.52 -44.19 48.41
N GLU A 2 6.39 -44.86 49.54
CA GLU A 2 7.26 -44.71 50.71
C GLU A 2 8.75 -45.03 50.43
N HIS A 3 9.04 -46.10 49.68
CA HIS A 3 10.41 -46.43 49.25
C HIS A 3 11.03 -45.37 48.30
N TYR A 4 10.20 -44.77 47.44
CA TYR A 4 10.64 -43.69 46.56
C TYR A 4 10.88 -42.40 47.37
N ILE A 5 10.04 -42.11 48.36
CA ILE A 5 10.20 -40.96 49.26
C ILE A 5 11.46 -41.13 50.13
N ASN A 6 11.72 -42.33 50.67
CA ASN A 6 12.95 -42.61 51.43
C ASN A 6 14.21 -42.56 50.55
N SER A 7 14.15 -43.08 49.32
CA SER A 7 15.27 -42.96 48.37
C SER A 7 15.54 -41.51 47.98
N LEU A 8 14.48 -40.70 47.81
CA LEU A 8 14.60 -39.27 47.53
C LEU A 8 15.18 -38.53 48.75
N TYR A 9 14.72 -38.85 49.96
CA TYR A 9 15.22 -38.29 51.22
C TYR A 9 16.72 -38.56 51.40
N HIS A 10 17.16 -39.80 51.20
CA HIS A 10 18.58 -40.16 51.27
C HIS A 10 19.42 -39.50 50.16
N SER A 11 18.88 -39.37 48.94
CA SER A 11 19.55 -38.68 47.84
C SER A 11 19.73 -37.19 48.14
N VAL A 12 18.72 -36.56 48.75
CA VAL A 12 18.69 -35.13 49.06
C VAL A 12 19.54 -34.78 50.29
N GLN A 13 19.70 -35.70 51.22
CA GLN A 13 20.61 -35.54 52.37
C GLN A 13 22.08 -35.90 52.03
N SER A 14 22.36 -36.30 50.78
CA SER A 14 23.73 -36.66 50.38
C SER A 14 24.65 -35.44 50.23
N PRO A 15 25.95 -35.56 50.56
CA PRO A 15 26.92 -34.49 50.35
C PRO A 15 27.14 -34.17 48.85
N TYR A 16 26.88 -35.15 47.97
CA TYR A 16 26.89 -34.98 46.51
C TYR A 16 25.82 -34.00 46.03
N PHE A 17 24.62 -34.05 46.61
CA PHE A 17 23.52 -33.15 46.28
C PHE A 17 23.85 -31.70 46.67
N LEU A 18 24.38 -31.49 47.87
CA LEU A 18 24.82 -30.17 48.31
C LEU A 18 25.94 -29.63 47.41
N PHE A 19 26.91 -30.47 47.02
CA PHE A 19 28.00 -30.07 46.12
C PHE A 19 27.46 -29.56 44.77
N LEU A 20 26.51 -30.28 44.17
CA LEU A 20 25.89 -29.88 42.90
C LEU A 20 25.12 -28.56 43.03
N ILE A 21 24.35 -28.38 44.11
CA ILE A 21 23.61 -27.14 44.37
C ILE A 21 24.54 -25.96 44.60
N LEU A 22 25.64 -26.13 45.35
CA LEU A 22 26.63 -25.09 45.58
C LEU A 22 27.31 -24.66 44.28
N CYS A 23 27.71 -25.61 43.42
CA CYS A 23 28.26 -25.30 42.09
C CYS A 23 27.27 -24.51 41.24
N PHE A 24 25.99 -24.89 41.25
CA PHE A 24 24.95 -24.18 40.52
C PHE A 24 24.70 -22.77 41.09
N SER A 25 24.57 -22.64 42.40
CA SER A 25 24.39 -21.36 43.10
C SER A 25 25.58 -20.41 42.86
N MET A 26 26.81 -20.94 42.93
CA MET A 26 28.03 -20.20 42.64
C MET A 26 28.05 -19.69 41.19
N ALA A 27 27.74 -20.54 40.21
CA ALA A 27 27.69 -20.13 38.80
C ALA A 27 26.67 -18.99 38.57
N ILE A 28 25.51 -19.07 39.21
CA ILE A 28 24.48 -18.02 39.19
C ILE A 28 25.01 -16.72 39.82
N LYS A 29 25.61 -16.78 41.01
CA LYS A 29 26.16 -15.63 41.72
C LYS A 29 27.27 -14.95 40.90
N VAL A 30 28.22 -15.71 40.35
CA VAL A 30 29.30 -15.19 39.49
C VAL A 30 28.73 -14.48 38.27
N ARG A 31 27.75 -15.09 37.58
CA ARG A 31 27.09 -14.47 36.43
C ARG A 31 26.41 -13.15 36.80
N TYR A 32 25.72 -13.09 37.93
CA TYR A 32 25.07 -11.85 38.37
C TYR A 32 26.06 -10.77 38.79
N ILE A 33 27.14 -11.12 39.49
CA ILE A 33 28.21 -10.17 39.84
C ILE A 33 28.83 -9.59 38.56
N ALA A 34 29.18 -10.43 37.58
CA ALA A 34 29.75 -9.99 36.31
C ALA A 34 28.79 -9.05 35.54
N GLN A 35 27.52 -9.45 35.41
CA GLN A 35 26.50 -8.65 34.74
C GLN A 35 26.28 -7.30 35.46
N PHE A 36 26.37 -7.29 36.79
CA PHE A 36 26.17 -6.09 37.59
C PHE A 36 27.32 -5.10 37.44
N ILE A 37 28.58 -5.57 37.51
CA ILE A 37 29.78 -4.74 37.32
C ILE A 37 29.79 -4.12 35.92
N THR A 38 29.43 -4.88 34.88
CA THR A 38 29.34 -4.33 33.52
C THR A 38 28.29 -3.23 33.41
N THR A 39 27.17 -3.35 34.12
CA THR A 39 26.09 -2.35 34.07
C THR A 39 26.47 -1.07 34.83
N LEU A 40 27.15 -1.20 35.98
CA LEU A 40 27.70 -0.07 36.74
C LEU A 40 28.72 0.72 35.92
N ARG A 41 29.61 0.03 35.19
CA ARG A 41 30.62 0.66 34.33
C ARG A 41 30.00 1.47 33.18
N GLN A 42 28.91 1.00 32.60
CA GLN A 42 28.25 1.67 31.47
C GLN A 42 27.55 2.98 31.85
N LYS A 43 27.02 3.08 33.07
CA LYS A 43 26.14 4.20 33.45
C LYS A 43 26.75 5.19 34.43
N ASN A 44 27.95 4.92 34.93
CA ASN A 44 28.74 5.81 35.79
C ASN A 44 27.97 6.33 37.03
N ILE A 45 27.02 5.52 37.53
CA ILE A 45 26.17 5.84 38.68
C ILE A 45 26.44 4.82 39.78
N ILE A 46 26.96 5.28 40.91
CA ILE A 46 27.16 4.47 42.13
C ILE A 46 26.11 4.91 43.16
N ILE A 47 25.10 4.08 43.40
CA ILE A 47 24.08 4.33 44.44
C ILE A 47 24.36 3.37 45.60
N ALA A 48 24.27 3.86 46.85
CA ALA A 48 24.55 3.10 48.07
C ALA A 48 23.94 1.66 48.14
N PRO A 49 22.66 1.40 47.79
CA PRO A 49 22.12 0.05 47.83
C PRO A 49 22.82 -0.90 46.83
N LEU A 50 23.28 -0.40 45.69
CA LEU A 50 24.00 -1.22 44.70
C LEU A 50 25.34 -1.70 45.25
N LEU A 51 26.05 -0.83 45.97
CA LEU A 51 27.32 -1.16 46.61
C LEU A 51 27.15 -2.22 47.71
N PHE A 52 26.16 -2.06 48.59
CA PHE A 52 25.92 -3.00 49.67
C PHE A 52 25.47 -4.38 49.18
N LEU A 53 24.67 -4.44 48.11
CA LEU A 53 24.31 -5.72 47.49
C LEU A 53 25.55 -6.42 46.92
N LEU A 54 26.42 -5.70 46.22
CA LEU A 54 27.66 -6.25 45.67
C LEU A 54 28.57 -6.84 46.76
N ILE A 55 28.74 -6.12 47.87
CA ILE A 55 29.52 -6.58 49.02
C ILE A 55 28.91 -7.85 49.62
N SER A 56 27.58 -7.90 49.76
CA SER A 56 26.87 -9.08 50.26
C SER A 56 27.03 -10.30 49.33
N MET A 57 26.90 -10.10 48.00
CA MET A 57 27.07 -11.17 47.01
C MET A 57 28.50 -11.71 46.95
N PHE A 58 29.51 -10.85 47.02
CA PHE A 58 30.91 -11.25 47.03
C PHE A 58 31.26 -12.05 48.31
N SER A 59 30.77 -11.59 49.46
CA SER A 59 30.96 -12.28 50.73
C SER A 59 30.29 -13.67 50.74
N ALA A 60 29.08 -13.78 50.18
CA ALA A 60 28.39 -15.06 50.03
C ALA A 60 29.13 -16.05 49.10
N LEU A 61 29.80 -15.55 48.05
CA LEU A 61 30.62 -16.38 47.16
C LEU A 61 31.80 -17.02 47.90
N ILE A 62 32.46 -16.27 48.78
CA ILE A 62 33.58 -16.75 49.59
C ILE A 62 33.12 -17.87 50.54
N CYS A 63 31.93 -17.72 51.14
CA CYS A 63 31.33 -18.77 51.95
C CYS A 63 31.04 -20.05 51.15
N ASP A 64 30.49 -19.94 49.93
CA ASP A 64 30.24 -21.09 49.05
C ASP A 64 31.55 -21.82 48.68
N ILE A 65 32.61 -21.07 48.37
CA ILE A 65 33.94 -21.62 48.04
C ILE A 65 34.46 -22.45 49.22
N SER A 66 34.32 -21.98 50.46
CA SER A 66 34.74 -22.76 51.63
C SER A 66 33.96 -24.07 51.77
N TRP A 67 32.66 -24.08 51.50
CA TRP A 67 31.87 -25.31 51.52
C TRP A 67 32.27 -26.27 50.39
N LEU A 68 32.55 -25.76 49.19
CA LEU A 68 33.04 -26.57 48.07
C LEU A 68 34.41 -27.18 48.37
N VAL A 69 35.34 -26.44 48.96
CA VAL A 69 36.65 -26.96 49.38
C VAL A 69 36.50 -28.06 50.45
N LYS A 70 35.59 -27.88 51.41
CA LYS A 70 35.29 -28.90 52.42
C LYS A 70 34.69 -30.17 51.80
N LEU A 71 33.74 -30.04 50.88
CA LEU A 71 33.07 -31.17 50.24
C LEU A 71 33.99 -31.89 49.24
N THR A 72 34.84 -31.17 48.52
CA THR A 72 35.83 -31.78 47.61
C THR A 72 36.84 -32.62 48.36
N GLN A 73 37.28 -32.18 49.54
CA GLN A 73 38.12 -32.99 50.42
C GLN A 73 37.40 -34.27 50.87
N ALA A 74 36.11 -34.18 51.19
CA ALA A 74 35.32 -35.31 51.69
C ALA A 74 34.92 -36.32 50.60
N ILE A 75 34.75 -35.88 49.36
CA ILE A 75 34.14 -36.69 48.27
C ILE A 75 35.17 -37.13 47.22
N PHE A 76 36.07 -36.24 46.78
CA PHE A 76 36.83 -36.42 45.54
C PHE A 76 38.34 -36.56 45.74
N ILE A 77 38.98 -35.65 46.49
CA ILE A 77 40.45 -35.53 46.54
C ILE A 77 40.90 -35.38 47.99
N PRO A 78 41.78 -36.26 48.52
CA PRO A 78 42.35 -36.07 49.86
C PRO A 78 43.33 -34.90 49.84
N MET A 79 42.87 -33.74 50.32
CA MET A 79 43.68 -32.52 50.47
C MET A 79 44.18 -32.38 51.92
N PRO A 80 45.31 -31.69 52.16
CA PRO A 80 45.77 -31.40 53.50
C PRO A 80 44.72 -30.59 54.28
N TYR A 81 44.42 -31.01 55.52
CA TYR A 81 43.32 -30.42 56.29
C TYR A 81 43.53 -28.94 56.63
N TYR A 82 44.77 -28.48 56.75
CA TYR A 82 45.08 -27.06 56.96
C TYR A 82 44.55 -26.15 55.84
N VAL A 83 44.46 -26.65 54.59
CA VAL A 83 43.87 -25.91 53.47
C VAL A 83 42.38 -25.71 53.69
N VAL A 84 41.69 -26.73 54.19
CA VAL A 84 40.25 -26.65 54.50
C VAL A 84 40.00 -25.72 55.69
N VAL A 85 40.83 -25.77 56.73
CA VAL A 85 40.77 -24.84 57.87
C VAL A 85 41.00 -23.39 57.42
N PHE A 86 41.95 -23.15 56.52
CA PHE A 86 42.21 -21.82 55.94
C PHE A 86 40.96 -21.22 55.29
N PHE A 87 40.31 -21.95 54.39
CA PHE A 87 39.09 -21.47 53.73
C PHE A 87 37.91 -21.29 54.70
N ILE A 88 37.80 -22.15 55.71
CA ILE A 88 36.75 -22.02 56.74
C ILE A 88 36.95 -20.75 57.57
N ARG A 89 38.18 -20.44 58.00
CA ARG A 89 38.48 -19.21 58.75
C ARG A 89 38.19 -17.96 57.90
N ILE A 90 38.54 -17.98 56.61
CA ILE A 90 38.17 -16.91 55.67
C ILE A 90 36.64 -16.79 55.55
N ALA A 91 35.91 -17.90 55.41
CA ALA A 91 34.45 -17.86 55.32
C ALA A 91 33.81 -17.22 56.55
N TRP A 92 34.26 -17.55 57.77
CA TRP A 92 33.75 -16.90 58.99
C TRP A 92 34.06 -15.40 59.04
N ALA A 93 35.21 -14.96 58.52
CA ALA A 93 35.55 -13.54 58.41
C ALA A 93 34.58 -12.77 57.49
N PHE A 94 34.15 -13.38 56.39
CA PHE A 94 33.24 -12.79 55.41
C PHE A 94 31.76 -13.03 55.71
N LEU A 95 31.42 -14.01 56.55
CA LEU A 95 30.05 -14.29 56.96
C LEU A 95 29.43 -13.09 57.68
N VAL A 96 30.15 -12.50 58.64
CA VAL A 96 29.65 -11.31 59.37
C VAL A 96 29.49 -10.11 58.42
N VAL A 97 30.42 -9.95 57.47
CA VAL A 97 30.38 -8.90 56.44
C VAL A 97 29.15 -9.08 55.53
N GLN A 98 28.82 -10.31 55.15
CA GLN A 98 27.65 -10.62 54.31
C GLN A 98 26.34 -10.12 54.95
N TYR A 99 26.12 -10.45 56.23
CA TYR A 99 24.88 -10.11 56.93
C TYR A 99 24.81 -8.63 57.33
N GLN A 100 25.94 -8.00 57.65
CA GLN A 100 26.00 -6.55 57.85
C GLN A 100 25.67 -5.81 56.54
N ALA A 101 26.27 -6.23 55.42
CA ALA A 101 26.01 -5.65 54.11
C ALA A 101 24.54 -5.85 53.69
N LEU A 102 23.94 -7.01 53.97
CA LEU A 102 22.52 -7.26 53.75
C LEU A 102 21.63 -6.31 54.57
N SER A 103 21.98 -6.05 55.84
CA SER A 103 21.25 -5.10 56.69
C SER A 103 21.31 -3.67 56.14
N PHE A 104 22.48 -3.22 55.72
CA PHE A 104 22.65 -1.89 55.13
C PHE A 104 21.95 -1.77 53.78
N PHE A 105 21.97 -2.84 52.98
CA PHE A 105 21.24 -2.93 51.74
C PHE A 105 19.72 -2.73 51.95
N LEU A 106 19.13 -3.46 52.89
CA LEU A 106 17.70 -3.35 53.22
C LEU A 106 17.32 -1.92 53.66
N GLN A 107 18.16 -1.29 54.47
CA GLN A 107 17.92 0.08 54.92
C GLN A 107 18.06 1.09 53.78
N ALA A 108 19.08 0.93 52.93
CA ALA A 108 19.35 1.79 51.78
C ALA A 108 18.25 1.73 50.71
N LEU A 109 17.50 0.62 50.59
CA LEU A 109 16.34 0.55 49.69
C LEU A 109 15.21 1.50 50.07
N THR A 110 15.03 1.78 51.36
CA THR A 110 13.89 2.57 51.87
C THR A 110 14.17 4.06 52.01
N HIS A 111 15.42 4.48 51.79
CA HIS A 111 15.85 5.87 51.91
C HIS A 111 16.35 6.41 50.56
N PRO A 112 15.96 7.64 50.17
CA PRO A 112 16.39 8.22 48.90
C PRO A 112 17.90 8.53 48.89
N HIS A 113 18.45 8.95 50.03
CA HIS A 113 19.88 9.17 50.24
C HIS A 113 20.32 8.49 51.53
N PHE A 114 21.10 7.42 51.40
CA PHE A 114 21.60 6.67 52.54
C PHE A 114 22.81 7.39 53.16
N THR A 115 22.68 7.82 54.42
CA THR A 115 23.77 8.39 55.22
C THR A 115 24.08 7.51 56.42
N MET A 116 25.37 7.28 56.68
CA MET A 116 25.83 6.44 57.79
C MET A 116 25.58 7.11 59.14
N ARG A 117 24.54 6.65 59.86
CA ARG A 117 24.27 7.06 61.25
C ARG A 117 25.32 6.50 62.22
N PRO A 118 25.53 7.07 63.43
CA PRO A 118 26.54 6.59 64.40
C PRO A 118 26.45 5.09 64.71
N TRP A 119 25.24 4.52 64.82
CA TRP A 119 25.07 3.07 65.00
C TRP A 119 25.64 2.23 63.85
N HIS A 120 25.57 2.70 62.60
CA HIS A 120 26.17 2.00 61.45
C HIS A 120 27.70 1.98 61.54
N LYS A 121 28.31 3.06 62.06
CA LYS A 121 29.75 3.12 62.26
C LYS A 121 30.18 2.10 63.32
N ILE A 122 29.44 2.02 64.43
CA ILE A 122 29.71 1.06 65.51
C ILE A 122 29.57 -0.39 65.03
N THR A 123 28.50 -0.73 64.30
CA THR A 123 28.34 -2.10 63.79
C THR A 123 29.40 -2.46 62.75
N SER A 124 29.87 -1.48 61.96
CA SER A 124 30.96 -1.69 61.00
C SER A 124 32.32 -1.85 61.65
N THR A 125 32.61 -1.14 62.75
CA THR A 125 33.86 -1.32 63.49
C THR A 125 33.89 -2.68 64.18
N ILE A 126 32.78 -3.11 64.78
CA ILE A 126 32.65 -4.45 65.38
C ILE A 126 32.89 -5.54 64.33
N THR A 127 32.23 -5.45 63.17
CA THR A 127 32.39 -6.43 62.09
C THR A 127 33.82 -6.45 61.53
N GLY A 128 34.43 -5.27 61.38
CA GLY A 128 35.83 -5.16 60.95
C GLY A 128 36.80 -5.84 61.90
N LEU A 129 36.64 -5.65 63.22
CA LEU A 129 37.47 -6.30 64.23
C LEU A 129 37.38 -7.84 64.17
N PHE A 130 36.17 -8.39 64.05
CA PHE A 130 35.97 -9.84 63.91
C PHE A 130 36.55 -10.38 62.60
N SER A 131 36.32 -9.68 61.48
CA SER A 131 36.85 -10.08 60.18
C SER A 131 38.39 -10.09 60.21
N CYS A 132 39.02 -9.06 60.77
CA CYS A 132 40.48 -9.00 60.97
C CYS A 132 41.00 -10.13 61.86
N TYR A 133 40.29 -10.49 62.94
CA TYR A 133 40.68 -11.60 63.82
C TYR A 133 40.73 -12.94 63.07
N PHE A 134 39.69 -13.28 62.30
CA PHE A 134 39.66 -14.54 61.55
C PHE A 134 40.62 -14.55 60.36
N LEU A 135 40.85 -13.41 59.71
CA LEU A 135 41.89 -13.28 58.69
C LEU A 135 43.29 -13.46 59.30
N TYR A 136 43.54 -12.89 60.49
CA TYR A 136 44.78 -13.10 61.21
C TYR A 136 45.01 -14.59 61.50
N LEU A 137 43.99 -15.30 62.02
CA LEU A 137 44.08 -16.75 62.26
C LEU A 137 44.28 -17.55 60.96
N ALA A 138 43.68 -17.13 59.85
CA ALA A 138 43.84 -17.81 58.56
C ALA A 138 45.28 -17.72 58.04
N PHE A 139 45.87 -16.53 58.04
CA PHE A 139 47.19 -16.29 57.45
C PHE A 139 48.36 -16.60 58.38
N PHE A 140 48.25 -16.32 59.68
CA PHE A 140 49.38 -16.39 60.62
C PHE A 140 49.38 -17.65 61.49
N GLN A 141 48.27 -18.41 61.55
CA GLN A 141 48.19 -19.65 62.33
C GLN A 141 47.63 -20.86 61.53
N PRO A 142 48.14 -21.18 60.32
CA PRO A 142 47.53 -22.19 59.46
C PRO A 142 47.66 -23.64 59.97
N PHE A 143 48.65 -23.96 60.81
CA PHE A 143 48.99 -25.34 61.21
C PHE A 143 48.44 -25.78 62.58
N THR A 144 47.58 -24.99 63.23
CA THR A 144 47.14 -25.29 64.62
C THR A 144 46.20 -26.49 64.75
N LEU A 145 45.68 -27.03 63.64
CA LEU A 145 44.75 -28.17 63.60
C LEU A 145 45.12 -29.06 62.41
N ALA A 146 45.88 -30.12 62.65
CA ALA A 146 46.48 -30.94 61.57
C ALA A 146 45.52 -32.02 61.06
N THR A 147 44.61 -32.51 61.89
CA THR A 147 43.63 -33.55 61.53
C THR A 147 42.17 -33.14 61.76
N ALA A 148 41.24 -33.80 61.05
CA ALA A 148 39.80 -33.57 61.22
C ALA A 148 39.32 -33.91 62.63
N ALA A 149 39.84 -35.00 63.20
CA ALA A 149 39.53 -35.45 64.56
C ALA A 149 39.98 -34.43 65.63
N GLU A 150 41.20 -33.88 65.52
CA GLU A 150 41.71 -32.83 66.43
C GLU A 150 40.83 -31.58 66.43
N ARG A 151 40.32 -31.19 65.26
CA ARG A 151 39.40 -30.05 65.15
C ARG A 151 38.03 -30.35 65.74
N ASP A 152 37.50 -31.55 65.54
CA ASP A 152 36.20 -31.92 66.12
C ASP A 152 36.29 -32.04 67.65
N THR A 153 37.39 -32.56 68.20
CA THR A 153 37.62 -32.57 69.66
C THR A 153 37.77 -31.15 70.21
N ALA A 154 38.59 -30.29 69.59
CA ALA A 154 38.78 -28.90 70.01
C ALA A 154 37.48 -28.08 69.90
N ARG A 155 36.63 -28.38 68.90
CA ARG A 155 35.31 -27.78 68.72
C ARG A 155 34.33 -28.18 69.83
N ILE A 156 34.35 -29.43 70.26
CA ILE A 156 33.47 -29.95 71.32
C ILE A 156 33.93 -29.43 72.69
N MET A 157 35.24 -29.42 72.95
CA MET A 157 35.82 -28.99 74.23
C MET A 157 35.95 -27.47 74.38
N MET A 158 35.85 -26.70 73.28
CA MET A 158 36.03 -25.23 73.26
C MET A 158 37.42 -24.77 73.72
N ASP A 159 38.47 -25.51 73.36
CA ASP A 159 39.83 -25.28 73.87
C ASP A 159 40.46 -23.97 73.35
N SER A 160 39.93 -23.39 72.27
CA SER A 160 40.45 -22.17 71.65
C SER A 160 39.37 -21.06 71.55
N PRO A 161 39.78 -19.78 71.66
CA PRO A 161 38.84 -18.65 71.59
C PRO A 161 38.11 -18.57 70.24
N GLU A 162 38.66 -19.14 69.15
CA GLU A 162 37.98 -19.20 67.85
C GLU A 162 36.65 -19.97 67.92
N PHE A 163 36.57 -21.08 68.65
CA PHE A 163 35.34 -21.87 68.73
C PHE A 163 34.27 -21.21 69.62
N ILE A 164 34.68 -20.50 70.67
CA ILE A 164 33.78 -19.72 71.53
C ILE A 164 33.16 -18.57 70.70
N ILE A 165 33.98 -17.85 69.94
CA ILE A 165 33.54 -16.77 69.06
C ILE A 165 32.59 -17.33 67.98
N MET A 166 32.92 -18.46 67.35
CA MET A 166 32.07 -19.10 66.34
C MET A 166 30.73 -19.62 66.89
N ARG A 167 30.70 -20.16 68.10
CA ARG A 167 29.48 -20.76 68.68
C ARG A 167 28.51 -19.73 69.24
N TYR A 168 29.02 -18.68 69.88
CA TYR A 168 28.17 -17.74 70.62
C TYR A 168 28.11 -16.37 69.97
N ILE A 169 29.26 -15.77 69.63
CA ILE A 169 29.32 -14.36 69.25
C ILE A 169 28.87 -14.14 67.80
N ILE A 170 29.37 -14.95 66.86
CA ILE A 170 29.02 -14.77 65.45
C ILE A 170 27.53 -15.01 65.18
N PRO A 171 26.87 -16.07 65.70
CA PRO A 171 25.43 -16.24 65.52
C PRO A 171 24.60 -15.07 66.02
N ILE A 172 24.98 -14.47 67.16
CA ILE A 172 24.32 -13.27 67.71
C ILE A 172 24.47 -12.08 66.74
N LEU A 173 25.66 -11.86 66.16
CA LEU A 173 25.89 -10.78 65.19
C LEU A 173 25.14 -11.02 63.87
N VAL A 174 25.21 -12.24 63.35
CA VAL A 174 24.55 -12.69 62.12
C VAL A 174 23.03 -12.52 62.23
N TYR A 175 22.43 -12.76 63.40
CA TYR A 175 21.00 -12.61 63.62
C TYR A 175 20.58 -11.15 63.91
N SER A 176 21.33 -10.45 64.76
CA SER A 176 20.97 -9.09 65.20
C SER A 176 21.03 -8.08 64.05
N PHE A 177 22.03 -8.13 63.17
CA PHE A 177 22.17 -7.11 62.11
C PHE A 177 21.01 -7.13 61.09
N PRO A 178 20.62 -8.26 60.49
CA PRO A 178 19.52 -8.30 59.52
C PRO A 178 18.16 -7.97 60.15
N LEU A 179 17.93 -8.37 61.42
CA LEU A 179 16.72 -8.02 62.17
C LEU A 179 16.58 -6.51 62.37
N ILE A 180 17.67 -5.84 62.73
CA ILE A 180 17.70 -4.37 62.81
C ILE A 180 17.35 -3.77 61.44
N GLY A 181 17.96 -4.29 60.36
CA GLY A 181 17.67 -3.82 59.01
C GLY A 181 16.20 -3.99 58.62
N LEU A 182 15.63 -5.15 58.93
CA LEU A 182 14.23 -5.46 58.66
C LEU A 182 13.26 -4.62 59.50
N PHE A 183 13.57 -4.39 60.77
CA PHE A 183 12.79 -3.48 61.62
C PHE A 183 12.73 -2.07 61.01
N TYR A 184 13.85 -1.55 60.52
CA TYR A 184 13.89 -0.26 59.83
C TYR A 184 13.08 -0.28 58.53
N VAL A 185 13.12 -1.36 57.74
CA VAL A 185 12.29 -1.49 56.53
C VAL A 185 10.80 -1.40 56.89
N PHE A 186 10.33 -2.14 57.91
CA PHE A 186 8.93 -2.09 58.34
C PHE A 186 8.53 -0.74 58.94
N LYS A 187 9.41 -0.11 59.72
CA LYS A 187 9.20 1.25 60.24
C LYS A 187 9.08 2.26 59.11
N ASN A 188 10.03 2.24 58.17
CA ASN A 188 10.09 3.20 57.07
C ASN A 188 8.92 3.04 56.09
N MET A 189 8.44 1.81 55.87
CA MET A 189 7.23 1.56 55.08
C MET A 189 5.96 2.21 55.67
N ARG A 190 5.93 2.46 56.99
CA ARG A 190 4.82 3.15 57.66
C ARG A 190 5.00 4.66 57.73
N THR A 191 6.23 5.16 57.83
CA THR A 191 6.50 6.58 58.11
C THR A 191 6.88 7.41 56.90
N PHE A 192 7.53 6.85 55.88
CA PHE A 192 7.99 7.61 54.71
C PHE A 192 7.02 7.52 53.53
N GLN A 193 6.92 8.62 52.77
CA GLN A 193 6.24 8.66 51.47
C GLN A 193 7.06 7.91 50.41
N ILE A 194 7.11 6.58 50.55
CA ILE A 194 7.71 5.67 49.58
C ILE A 194 6.73 5.48 48.42
N PRO A 195 7.16 5.56 47.15
CA PRO A 195 6.34 5.22 46.00
C PRO A 195 5.67 3.85 46.17
N LYS A 196 4.37 3.74 45.82
CA LYS A 196 3.56 2.53 46.04
C LYS A 196 4.25 1.26 45.49
N LEU A 197 4.82 1.38 44.31
CA LEU A 197 5.46 0.28 43.61
C LEU A 197 6.73 -0.22 44.32
N LEU A 198 7.58 0.68 44.82
CA LEU A 198 8.75 0.31 45.62
C LEU A 198 8.33 -0.35 46.93
N ARG A 199 7.26 0.16 47.57
CA ARG A 199 6.71 -0.41 48.80
C ARG A 199 6.25 -1.86 48.60
N THR A 200 5.54 -2.16 47.51
CA THR A 200 5.08 -3.53 47.21
C THR A 200 6.26 -4.46 46.93
N GLN A 201 7.22 -4.04 46.12
CA GLN A 201 8.41 -4.85 45.78
C GLN A 201 9.29 -5.14 46.99
N VAL A 202 9.57 -4.14 47.83
CA VAL A 202 10.38 -4.32 49.05
C VAL A 202 9.64 -5.19 50.07
N ARG A 203 8.32 -5.04 50.22
CA ARG A 203 7.52 -5.90 51.10
C ARG A 203 7.57 -7.36 50.67
N LEU A 204 7.36 -7.63 49.38
CA LEU A 204 7.43 -8.99 48.83
C LEU A 204 8.84 -9.59 49.01
N PHE A 205 9.88 -8.81 48.72
CA PHE A 205 11.26 -9.22 48.91
C PHE A 205 11.58 -9.56 50.36
N SER A 206 11.24 -8.68 51.29
CA SER A 206 11.52 -8.87 52.71
C SER A 206 10.72 -10.02 53.33
N PHE A 207 9.45 -10.18 52.95
CA PHE A 207 8.57 -11.20 53.52
C PHE A 207 8.79 -12.59 52.93
N PHE A 208 8.92 -12.73 51.59
CA PHE A 208 8.98 -14.05 50.95
C PHE A 208 10.41 -14.59 50.77
N PHE A 209 11.44 -13.75 50.80
CA PHE A 209 12.82 -14.21 50.60
C PHE A 209 13.70 -14.00 51.82
N VAL A 210 13.79 -12.77 52.35
CA VAL A 210 14.73 -12.46 53.44
C VAL A 210 14.31 -13.10 54.76
N MET A 211 13.02 -13.08 55.11
CA MET A 211 12.54 -13.68 56.35
C MET A 211 12.71 -15.21 56.39
N PRO A 212 12.28 -15.98 55.37
CA PRO A 212 12.53 -17.42 55.34
C PRO A 212 14.02 -17.77 55.36
N TYR A 213 14.87 -16.94 54.72
CA TYR A 213 16.33 -17.13 54.72
C TYR A 213 16.90 -17.04 56.13
N LEU A 214 16.57 -15.96 56.85
CA LEU A 214 17.04 -15.75 58.22
C LEU A 214 16.52 -16.81 59.18
N LEU A 215 15.29 -17.33 58.96
CA LEU A 215 14.72 -18.39 59.77
C LEU A 215 15.48 -19.72 59.59
N ILE A 216 15.82 -20.10 58.35
CA ILE A 216 16.62 -21.30 58.08
C ILE A 216 18.01 -21.17 58.68
N GLU A 217 18.64 -20.01 58.52
CA GLU A 217 19.97 -19.72 59.09
C GLU A 217 19.96 -19.74 60.62
N PHE A 218 18.86 -19.31 61.26
CA PHE A 218 18.68 -19.43 62.70
C PHE A 218 18.61 -20.90 63.17
N ILE A 219 17.89 -21.76 62.44
CA ILE A 219 17.82 -23.20 62.72
C ILE A 219 19.20 -23.84 62.57
N LEU A 220 19.95 -23.47 61.53
CA LEU A 220 21.32 -23.95 61.31
C LEU A 220 22.29 -23.49 62.40
N ALA A 221 22.18 -22.23 62.87
CA ALA A 221 23.05 -21.66 63.88
C ALA A 221 22.82 -22.26 65.28
N THR A 222 21.56 -22.50 65.65
CA THR A 222 21.20 -23.15 66.93
C THR A 222 21.62 -24.62 66.99
N SER A 223 21.72 -25.27 65.84
CA SER A 223 22.12 -26.68 65.71
C SER A 223 23.64 -26.87 65.60
N PHE A 224 24.45 -26.00 66.25
CA PHE A 224 25.91 -25.91 66.06
C PHE A 224 26.67 -27.24 66.21
N THR A 225 26.13 -28.24 66.92
CA THR A 225 26.72 -29.57 67.08
C THR A 225 26.41 -30.54 65.92
N LEU A 226 25.30 -30.38 65.21
CA LEU A 226 24.81 -31.27 64.13
C LEU A 226 24.98 -30.70 62.70
N ILE A 227 25.66 -29.57 62.54
CA ILE A 227 25.81 -28.90 61.23
C ILE A 227 26.37 -29.82 60.13
N ASN A 228 27.20 -30.81 60.48
CA ASN A 228 27.80 -31.72 59.50
C ASN A 228 26.79 -32.66 58.83
N ASP A 229 25.58 -32.86 59.38
CA ASP A 229 24.61 -33.84 58.88
C ASP A 229 23.35 -33.19 58.25
N MET A 230 23.29 -31.85 58.24
CA MET A 230 22.13 -31.05 57.79
C MET A 230 22.30 -30.52 56.34
N TYR A 231 22.84 -31.35 55.44
CA TYR A 231 23.13 -30.97 54.05
C TYR A 231 21.91 -30.42 53.28
N PHE A 232 20.72 -30.95 53.57
CA PHE A 232 19.48 -30.49 52.95
C PHE A 232 19.12 -29.04 53.31
N MET A 233 19.21 -28.67 54.60
CA MET A 233 18.85 -27.33 55.05
C MET A 233 19.81 -26.27 54.51
N ILE A 234 21.10 -26.61 54.39
CA ILE A 234 22.12 -25.76 53.76
C ILE A 234 21.82 -25.59 52.26
N SER A 235 21.38 -26.67 51.59
CA SER A 235 20.97 -26.64 50.19
C SER A 235 19.77 -25.71 49.96
N ILE A 236 18.76 -25.75 50.85
CA ILE A 236 17.62 -24.83 50.76
C ILE A 236 18.06 -23.39 51.01
N SER A 237 18.88 -23.12 52.04
CA SER A 237 19.36 -21.78 52.35
C SER A 237 20.11 -21.14 51.17
N THR A 238 21.04 -21.89 50.56
CA THR A 238 21.84 -21.43 49.42
C THR A 238 21.00 -21.16 48.17
N LEU A 239 19.97 -21.97 47.92
CA LEU A 239 19.03 -21.77 46.81
C LEU A 239 18.10 -20.59 47.06
N LEU A 240 17.59 -20.44 48.28
CA LEU A 240 16.73 -19.32 48.66
C LEU A 240 17.48 -17.98 48.56
N LEU A 241 18.76 -17.95 48.95
CA LEU A 241 19.62 -16.77 48.76
C LEU A 241 19.84 -16.47 47.28
N ALA A 242 20.08 -17.47 46.43
CA ALA A 242 20.20 -17.29 44.99
C ALA A 242 18.90 -16.75 44.37
N CYS A 243 17.74 -17.26 44.79
CA CYS A 243 16.43 -16.76 44.40
C CYS A 243 16.18 -15.32 44.89
N ALA A 244 16.59 -14.99 46.12
CA ALA A 244 16.50 -13.65 46.68
C ALA A 244 17.34 -12.66 45.86
N ILE A 245 18.59 -13.03 45.54
CA ILE A 245 19.48 -12.25 44.67
C ILE A 245 18.86 -12.08 43.29
N HIS A 246 18.30 -13.14 42.70
CA HIS A 246 17.64 -13.08 41.40
C HIS A 246 16.44 -12.11 41.41
N TYR A 247 15.54 -12.25 42.39
CA TYR A 247 14.37 -11.39 42.54
C TYR A 247 14.78 -9.93 42.72
N CYS A 248 15.76 -9.69 43.60
CA CYS A 248 16.27 -8.36 43.86
C CYS A 248 16.89 -7.75 42.60
N LEU A 249 17.75 -8.50 41.92
CA LEU A 249 18.38 -8.05 40.70
C LEU A 249 17.33 -7.80 39.62
N HIS A 250 16.36 -8.68 39.37
CA HIS A 250 15.42 -8.49 38.26
C HIS A 250 14.32 -7.47 38.55
N ASN A 251 13.68 -7.54 39.71
CA ASN A 251 12.47 -6.78 40.01
C ASN A 251 12.74 -5.45 40.74
N VAL A 252 13.82 -5.37 41.53
CA VAL A 252 14.14 -4.17 42.34
C VAL A 252 15.22 -3.32 41.68
N ILE A 253 16.26 -3.93 41.08
CA ILE A 253 17.49 -3.23 40.67
C ILE A 253 17.67 -3.08 39.14
N LYS A 254 17.74 -4.19 38.39
CA LYS A 254 17.96 -4.25 36.92
C LYS A 254 16.85 -3.57 36.16
N ALA A 255 15.62 -3.63 36.64
CA ALA A 255 14.50 -2.99 35.98
C ALA A 255 14.49 -1.45 36.09
N ARG A 256 15.10 -0.82 37.10
CA ARG A 256 14.78 0.60 37.40
C ARG A 256 15.90 1.50 37.90
N LEU A 257 16.73 1.10 38.88
CA LEU A 257 17.78 1.99 39.41
C LEU A 257 18.84 2.36 38.36
N VAL A 258 19.02 1.48 37.37
CA VAL A 258 20.01 1.62 36.32
C VAL A 258 19.35 1.97 34.98
N ASN A 259 18.06 2.34 34.90
CA ASN A 259 17.36 2.67 33.64
C ASN A 259 17.63 1.66 32.49
N ALA A 260 17.83 0.36 32.77
CA ALA A 260 18.24 -0.62 31.75
C ALA A 260 17.05 -1.22 31.00
N ILE A 261 15.85 -1.15 31.57
CA ILE A 261 14.57 -1.39 30.91
C ILE A 261 13.73 -0.17 31.27
N PRO A 262 13.15 0.55 30.30
CA PRO A 262 12.44 1.78 30.60
C PRO A 262 11.19 1.56 31.46
N ARG A 263 10.69 0.33 31.64
CA ARG A 263 9.40 0.04 32.27
C ARG A 263 9.39 -1.38 32.97
N VAL A 264 8.49 -1.66 33.97
CA VAL A 264 8.17 -2.98 34.66
C VAL A 264 7.31 -4.05 33.94
N HIS A 265 7.88 -5.23 33.68
CA HIS A 265 7.14 -6.36 33.09
C HIS A 265 6.07 -6.91 34.05
N GLY A 266 4.80 -6.78 33.68
CA GLY A 266 3.68 -7.44 34.35
C GLY A 266 3.29 -8.74 33.66
N ILE A 267 2.53 -9.59 34.35
CA ILE A 267 1.97 -10.81 33.77
C ILE A 267 0.95 -10.40 32.70
N GLN A 268 1.17 -10.85 31.47
CA GLN A 268 0.32 -10.56 30.32
C GLN A 268 -1.07 -11.19 30.56
N LYS A 269 -2.09 -10.37 30.80
CA LYS A 269 -3.48 -10.84 30.80
C LYS A 269 -3.91 -11.06 29.35
N SER A 270 -4.14 -12.31 28.98
CA SER A 270 -4.58 -12.71 27.63
C SER A 270 -5.92 -12.12 27.19
N HIS A 271 -6.71 -11.57 28.13
CA HIS A 271 -8.08 -11.09 27.89
C HIS A 271 -8.18 -9.74 27.15
N VAL A 272 -7.11 -8.93 27.15
CA VAL A 272 -7.16 -7.54 26.66
C VAL A 272 -7.36 -7.45 25.14
N ILE A 273 -6.92 -8.46 24.37
CA ILE A 273 -6.90 -8.42 22.90
C ILE A 273 -8.29 -8.64 22.29
N ASP A 274 -9.11 -9.52 22.86
CA ASP A 274 -10.44 -9.83 22.33
C ASP A 274 -11.43 -8.69 22.58
N GLU A 275 -11.36 -8.05 23.75
CA GLU A 275 -12.15 -6.86 24.10
C GLU A 275 -11.78 -5.67 23.21
N PHE A 276 -10.50 -5.54 22.84
CA PHE A 276 -10.00 -4.46 21.98
C PHE A 276 -10.70 -4.41 20.62
N LYS A 277 -11.00 -5.57 20.00
CA LYS A 277 -11.64 -5.65 18.69
C LYS A 277 -13.09 -5.15 18.70
N THR A 278 -13.82 -5.46 19.76
CA THR A 278 -15.23 -5.05 19.93
C THR A 278 -15.32 -3.55 20.14
N VAL A 279 -14.44 -3.00 20.97
CA VAL A 279 -14.36 -1.55 21.24
C VAL A 279 -13.93 -0.76 20.00
N LEU A 280 -13.00 -1.26 19.19
CA LEU A 280 -12.61 -0.60 17.93
C LEU A 280 -13.78 -0.47 16.94
N ARG A 281 -14.68 -1.46 16.86
CA ARG A 281 -15.91 -1.35 16.07
C ARG A 281 -16.84 -0.26 16.63
N GLY A 282 -16.98 -0.20 17.96
CA GLY A 282 -17.75 0.85 18.62
C GLY A 282 -17.21 2.25 18.32
N LEU A 283 -15.90 2.45 18.42
CA LEU A 283 -15.23 3.71 18.11
C LEU A 283 -15.41 4.14 16.64
N SER A 284 -15.35 3.20 15.69
CA SER A 284 -15.55 3.50 14.26
C SER A 284 -16.97 3.99 13.94
N ASN A 285 -17.95 3.56 14.75
CA ASN A 285 -19.36 3.86 14.55
C ASN A 285 -19.82 5.08 15.37
N ALA A 286 -18.98 5.60 16.27
CA ALA A 286 -19.31 6.78 17.06
C ALA A 286 -19.63 7.98 16.14
N THR A 287 -20.66 8.73 16.52
CA THR A 287 -21.17 9.90 15.79
C THR A 287 -20.99 11.18 16.57
N ASN A 288 -20.92 11.10 17.91
CA ASN A 288 -20.79 12.25 18.80
C ASN A 288 -19.60 12.12 19.78
N THR A 289 -19.11 13.26 20.28
CA THR A 289 -18.03 13.32 21.29
C THR A 289 -18.45 12.69 22.62
N GLN A 290 -19.72 12.80 23.01
CA GLN A 290 -20.27 12.17 24.21
C GLN A 290 -20.27 10.63 24.13
N GLU A 291 -20.60 10.07 22.95
CA GLU A 291 -20.52 8.62 22.70
C GLU A 291 -19.07 8.15 22.81
N LEU A 292 -18.14 8.95 22.30
CA LEU A 292 -16.71 8.67 22.37
C LEU A 292 -16.20 8.62 23.82
N THR A 293 -16.65 9.53 24.67
CA THR A 293 -16.37 9.53 26.11
C THR A 293 -16.93 8.28 26.77
N HIS A 294 -18.18 7.90 26.47
CA HIS A 294 -18.80 6.71 27.03
C HIS A 294 -18.07 5.42 26.64
N ILE A 295 -17.69 5.28 25.37
CA ILE A 295 -16.94 4.12 24.86
C ILE A 295 -15.55 4.05 25.53
N THR A 296 -14.90 5.21 25.71
CA THR A 296 -13.62 5.29 26.41
C THR A 296 -13.75 4.84 27.86
N GLN A 297 -14.75 5.33 28.59
CA GLN A 297 -15.00 4.91 29.97
C GLN A 297 -15.33 3.41 30.08
N LEU A 298 -16.11 2.87 29.13
CA LEU A 298 -16.45 1.45 29.08
C LEU A 298 -15.20 0.59 28.88
N PHE A 299 -14.35 0.94 27.90
CA PHE A 299 -13.11 0.24 27.62
C PHE A 299 -12.19 0.19 28.85
N PHE A 300 -12.01 1.32 29.54
CA PHE A 300 -11.16 1.36 30.73
C PHE A 300 -11.73 0.59 31.92
N LYS A 301 -13.06 0.47 32.01
CA LYS A 301 -13.72 -0.41 33.00
C LYS A 301 -13.52 -1.88 32.69
N GLU A 302 -13.74 -2.30 31.45
CA GLU A 302 -13.65 -3.71 31.04
C GLU A 302 -12.20 -4.19 30.98
N ALA A 303 -11.34 -3.48 30.26
CA ALA A 303 -9.96 -3.90 30.02
C ALA A 303 -9.04 -3.71 31.24
N PHE A 304 -9.29 -2.67 32.06
CA PHE A 304 -8.37 -2.28 33.15
C PHE A 304 -9.01 -2.28 34.55
N GLY A 305 -10.31 -2.55 34.68
CA GLY A 305 -11.01 -2.58 35.97
C GLY A 305 -11.15 -1.20 36.64
N ILE A 306 -11.08 -0.11 35.89
CA ILE A 306 -11.15 1.27 36.41
C ILE A 306 -12.60 1.75 36.38
N SER A 307 -13.11 2.33 37.47
CA SER A 307 -14.48 2.87 37.48
C SER A 307 -14.66 3.97 36.43
N ARG A 308 -15.84 4.03 35.79
CA ARG A 308 -16.14 4.99 34.72
C ARG A 308 -15.98 6.44 35.18
N ASP A 309 -16.35 6.72 36.43
CA ASP A 309 -16.32 8.07 37.01
C ASP A 309 -14.91 8.61 37.20
N ASN A 310 -13.92 7.71 37.24
CA ASN A 310 -12.52 8.06 37.43
C ASN A 310 -11.78 8.27 36.10
N VAL A 311 -12.47 8.16 34.95
CA VAL A 311 -11.87 8.26 33.61
C VAL A 311 -12.52 9.42 32.87
N HIS A 312 -11.70 10.43 32.52
CA HIS A 312 -12.16 11.64 31.86
C HIS A 312 -11.49 11.78 30.49
N LEU A 313 -12.29 11.90 29.43
CA LEU A 313 -11.84 12.21 28.08
C LEU A 313 -12.14 13.68 27.78
N ILE A 314 -11.11 14.46 27.43
CA ILE A 314 -11.24 15.87 27.06
C ILE A 314 -10.69 16.04 25.64
N ILE A 315 -11.56 16.47 24.73
CA ILE A 315 -11.24 16.72 23.32
C ILE A 315 -11.01 18.23 23.14
N ARG A 316 -9.96 18.60 22.41
CA ARG A 316 -9.65 19.99 22.11
C ARG A 316 -10.61 20.51 21.04
N GLU A 317 -11.56 21.35 21.41
CA GLU A 317 -12.44 22.00 20.44
C GLU A 317 -11.69 23.08 19.65
N GLN A 318 -11.85 23.08 18.32
CA GLN A 318 -11.36 24.15 17.43
C GLN A 318 -12.42 25.26 17.35
N TYR A 319 -12.61 26.03 18.42
CA TYR A 319 -13.44 27.25 18.35
C TYR A 319 -12.57 28.52 18.17
N PRO A 320 -12.99 29.50 17.33
CA PRO A 320 -12.36 30.81 17.28
C PRO A 320 -12.71 31.62 18.53
N GLN A 321 -11.67 32.06 19.25
CA GLN A 321 -11.51 33.25 20.12
C GLN A 321 -12.60 33.75 21.10
N GLU A 322 -13.86 33.33 21.14
CA GLU A 322 -14.87 34.09 21.90
C GLU A 322 -15.11 33.66 23.35
N ASP A 323 -14.86 32.41 23.78
CA ASP A 323 -15.10 32.01 25.18
C ASP A 323 -13.83 31.69 25.97
N LYS A 324 -13.13 32.76 26.40
CA LYS A 324 -12.04 32.65 27.39
C LYS A 324 -12.52 32.49 28.84
N HIS A 325 -13.80 32.72 29.13
CA HIS A 325 -14.30 32.78 30.51
C HIS A 325 -14.60 31.42 31.17
N ASN A 326 -14.70 30.32 30.40
CA ASN A 326 -15.05 29.00 30.93
C ASN A 326 -13.93 27.94 30.85
N ARG A 327 -12.66 28.35 30.70
CA ARG A 327 -11.54 27.39 30.76
C ARG A 327 -11.32 26.95 32.21
N SER A 328 -11.46 25.66 32.46
CA SER A 328 -11.13 25.08 33.77
C SER A 328 -9.64 25.26 34.08
N VAL A 329 -9.30 25.49 35.35
CA VAL A 329 -7.90 25.62 35.83
C VAL A 329 -7.01 24.43 35.42
N GLN A 330 -7.63 23.27 35.21
CA GLN A 330 -6.98 22.05 34.71
C GLN A 330 -6.57 22.18 33.23
N ASN A 331 -7.43 22.72 32.36
CA ASN A 331 -7.13 22.90 30.93
C ASN A 331 -5.94 23.85 30.70
N ASP A 332 -5.86 24.95 31.46
CA ASP A 332 -4.74 25.89 31.37
C ASP A 332 -3.42 25.28 31.87
N ALA A 333 -3.49 24.43 32.90
CA ALA A 333 -2.33 23.69 33.39
C ALA A 333 -1.80 22.68 32.35
N VAL A 334 -2.70 22.02 31.62
CA VAL A 334 -2.36 21.08 30.54
C VAL A 334 -1.75 21.80 29.35
N GLU A 335 -2.36 22.89 28.87
CA GLU A 335 -1.82 23.67 27.75
C GLU A 335 -0.45 24.28 28.06
N ALA A 336 -0.25 24.80 29.28
CA ALA A 336 1.06 25.30 29.73
C ALA A 336 2.11 24.19 29.81
N PHE A 337 1.72 22.97 30.22
CA PHE A 337 2.62 21.82 30.29
C PHE A 337 3.01 21.30 28.90
N ILE A 338 2.04 21.12 27.99
CA ILE A 338 2.27 20.68 26.61
C ILE A 338 3.13 21.68 25.83
N THR A 339 2.88 22.99 26.00
CA THR A 339 3.67 24.04 25.34
C THR A 339 5.12 24.09 25.85
N ARG A 340 5.31 23.94 27.17
CA ARG A 340 6.64 23.98 27.81
C ARG A 340 7.50 22.76 27.50
N TYR A 341 6.89 21.59 27.37
CA TYR A 341 7.59 20.32 27.22
C TYR A 341 7.41 19.71 25.83
N ASN A 342 7.12 20.52 24.81
CA ASN A 342 6.76 20.18 23.41
C ASN A 342 7.54 18.99 22.80
N THR A 343 7.25 17.80 23.27
CA THR A 343 7.97 16.58 22.93
C THR A 343 6.94 15.47 22.77
N PRO A 344 6.75 14.95 21.55
CA PRO A 344 6.04 13.69 21.32
C PRO A 344 6.85 12.47 21.84
N ALA A 345 7.71 12.65 22.85
CA ALA A 345 8.68 11.67 23.29
C ALA A 345 8.14 10.71 24.36
N LYS A 346 7.14 11.13 25.15
CA LYS A 346 6.49 10.28 26.16
C LYS A 346 4.99 10.14 25.86
N PRO A 347 4.53 8.97 25.39
CA PRO A 347 3.13 8.77 25.02
C PRO A 347 2.20 8.57 26.22
N LEU A 348 2.73 8.40 27.43
CA LEU A 348 1.98 8.13 28.64
C LEU A 348 2.76 8.63 29.87
N PHE A 349 2.07 9.28 30.80
CA PHE A 349 2.62 9.69 32.08
C PHE A 349 1.93 8.91 33.19
N VAL A 350 2.69 8.11 33.94
CA VAL A 350 2.20 7.33 35.08
C VAL A 350 2.85 7.83 36.35
N PHE A 351 2.04 8.30 37.30
CA PHE A 351 2.51 8.92 38.54
C PHE A 351 3.48 8.02 39.31
N ASP A 352 3.13 6.76 39.55
CA ASP A 352 3.94 5.83 40.36
C ASP A 352 5.30 5.52 39.73
N GLU A 353 5.41 5.54 38.40
CA GLU A 353 6.65 5.28 37.67
C GLU A 353 7.58 6.49 37.73
N ILE A 354 7.03 7.69 37.51
CA ILE A 354 7.78 8.94 37.58
C ILE A 354 8.22 9.22 39.03
N ALA A 355 7.34 8.96 40.01
CA ALA A 355 7.65 9.07 41.43
C ALA A 355 8.76 8.09 41.86
N PHE A 356 8.77 6.87 41.32
CA PHE A 356 9.86 5.92 41.56
C PHE A 356 11.20 6.44 41.01
N ASN A 357 11.22 6.89 39.75
CA ASN A 357 12.45 7.35 39.10
C ASN A 357 13.01 8.60 39.81
N ASN A 358 12.12 9.49 40.27
CA ASN A 358 12.50 10.68 41.01
C ASN A 358 12.95 10.39 42.46
N PHE A 359 12.67 9.21 43.01
CA PHE A 359 13.00 8.86 44.41
C PHE A 359 14.51 8.68 44.63
N TYR A 360 15.21 8.03 43.70
CA TYR A 360 16.66 7.82 43.79
C TYR A 360 17.48 8.84 42.99
N GLN A 361 16.91 9.42 41.92
CA GLN A 361 17.56 10.43 41.08
C GLN A 361 16.59 11.57 40.80
N VAL A 362 16.71 12.65 41.57
CA VAL A 362 15.88 13.84 41.38
C VAL A 362 16.28 14.52 40.07
N THR A 363 15.37 14.57 39.11
CA THR A 363 15.56 15.28 37.84
C THR A 363 14.53 16.39 37.70
N LYS A 364 14.91 17.51 37.08
CA LYS A 364 14.01 18.65 36.87
C LYS A 364 12.74 18.23 36.11
N GLU A 365 12.87 17.35 35.12
CA GLU A 365 11.74 16.83 34.32
C GLU A 365 10.78 15.96 35.14
N ASN A 366 11.27 14.97 35.89
CA ASN A 366 10.39 14.10 36.68
C ASN A 366 9.69 14.88 37.80
N SER A 367 10.40 15.83 38.43
CA SER A 367 9.81 16.71 39.44
C SER A 367 8.70 17.61 38.87
N ALA A 368 8.88 18.14 37.67
CA ALA A 368 7.87 18.95 37.00
C ALA A 368 6.65 18.11 36.56
N ALA A 369 6.88 16.89 36.06
CA ALA A 369 5.79 15.97 35.70
C ALA A 369 4.99 15.52 36.93
N ILE A 370 5.64 15.28 38.07
CA ILE A 370 4.95 14.99 39.34
C ILE A 370 4.12 16.18 39.79
N ALA A 371 4.69 17.40 39.77
CA ALA A 371 3.97 18.62 40.13
C ALA A 371 2.75 18.87 39.22
N PHE A 372 2.89 18.57 37.92
CA PHE A 372 1.80 18.63 36.95
C PHE A 372 0.70 17.63 37.27
N LEU A 373 1.02 16.34 37.44
CA LEU A 373 0.05 15.29 37.76
C LEU A 373 -0.69 15.57 39.08
N LEU A 374 0.01 16.13 40.08
CA LEU A 374 -0.62 16.60 41.32
C LEU A 374 -1.59 17.76 41.09
N LYS A 375 -1.26 18.70 40.21
CA LYS A 375 -2.11 19.87 39.89
C LYS A 375 -3.40 19.46 39.17
N ILE A 376 -3.35 18.45 38.31
CA ILE A 376 -4.53 17.92 37.61
C ILE A 376 -5.26 16.80 38.38
N ASN A 377 -4.79 16.46 39.58
CA ASN A 377 -5.31 15.36 40.39
C ASN A 377 -5.44 14.01 39.64
N ALA A 378 -4.43 13.66 38.85
CA ALA A 378 -4.43 12.43 38.05
C ALA A 378 -3.27 11.50 38.40
N ASP A 379 -3.53 10.20 38.46
CA ASP A 379 -2.48 9.17 38.52
C ASP A 379 -1.94 8.85 37.12
N ILE A 380 -2.74 9.07 36.07
CA ILE A 380 -2.37 8.82 34.67
C ILE A 380 -2.82 9.97 33.80
N PHE A 381 -1.89 10.44 32.96
CA PHE A 381 -2.16 11.39 31.90
C PHE A 381 -1.74 10.80 30.55
N LEU A 382 -2.70 10.69 29.64
CA LEU A 382 -2.54 10.08 28.33
C LEU A 382 -2.88 11.12 27.25
N PRO A 383 -1.87 11.77 26.65
CA PRO A 383 -2.09 12.71 25.55
C PRO A 383 -2.48 11.99 24.25
N ILE A 384 -3.45 12.55 23.52
CA ILE A 384 -3.93 12.03 22.24
C ILE A 384 -3.41 12.91 21.11
N TYR A 385 -2.73 12.29 20.15
CA TYR A 385 -2.18 12.94 18.98
C TYR A 385 -2.79 12.38 17.68
N SER A 386 -3.00 13.26 16.70
CA SER A 386 -3.35 12.89 15.32
C SER A 386 -2.42 13.65 14.38
N ASN A 387 -1.71 12.97 13.48
CA ASN A 387 -0.74 13.57 12.57
C ASN A 387 0.27 14.53 13.24
N LYS A 388 0.77 14.17 14.43
CA LYS A 388 1.67 14.98 15.28
C LYS A 388 1.05 16.25 15.89
N ALA A 389 -0.23 16.52 15.67
CA ALA A 389 -0.98 17.57 16.36
C ALA A 389 -1.63 17.02 17.63
N PHE A 390 -1.63 17.80 18.72
CA PHE A 390 -2.33 17.48 19.96
C PHE A 390 -3.83 17.74 19.80
N VAL A 391 -4.64 16.69 19.95
CA VAL A 391 -6.10 16.71 19.67
C VAL A 391 -6.92 16.57 20.95
N GLY A 392 -6.37 16.03 22.02
CA GLY A 392 -7.07 15.86 23.29
C GLY A 392 -6.25 15.05 24.28
N TYR A 393 -6.84 14.68 25.41
CA TYR A 393 -6.18 13.87 26.42
C TYR A 393 -7.17 13.06 27.27
N ILE A 394 -6.68 11.98 27.88
CA ILE A 394 -7.41 11.18 28.88
C ILE A 394 -6.70 11.33 30.23
N THR A 395 -7.47 11.61 31.28
CA THR A 395 -6.99 11.57 32.68
C THR A 395 -7.66 10.46 33.46
N ILE A 396 -6.90 9.89 34.38
CA ILE A 396 -7.42 8.95 35.38
C ILE A 396 -7.14 9.50 36.77
N ASP A 397 -8.20 9.59 37.57
CA ASP A 397 -8.17 10.19 38.90
C ASP A 397 -7.24 9.42 39.87
N ARG A 398 -6.76 10.12 40.91
CA ARG A 398 -5.85 9.52 41.87
C ARG A 398 -6.49 8.39 42.67
N ASN A 399 -5.73 7.33 42.89
CA ASN A 399 -6.16 6.12 43.60
C ASN A 399 -7.37 5.42 42.98
N ALA A 400 -7.64 5.63 41.69
CA ALA A 400 -8.74 4.97 40.98
C ALA A 400 -8.62 3.43 40.96
N ARG A 401 -7.41 2.89 41.16
CA ARG A 401 -7.10 1.46 41.26
C ARG A 401 -6.08 1.20 42.37
N GLY A 402 -6.22 0.07 43.06
CA GLY A 402 -5.29 -0.36 44.12
C GLY A 402 -4.02 -1.03 43.59
N ASP A 403 -4.09 -1.62 42.39
CA ASP A 403 -2.99 -2.34 41.74
C ASP A 403 -2.16 -1.46 40.81
N TYR A 404 -0.93 -1.88 40.55
CA TYR A 404 -0.07 -1.25 39.54
C TYR A 404 -0.50 -1.63 38.12
N ILE A 405 -0.18 -0.77 37.16
CA ILE A 405 -0.47 -1.00 35.74
C ILE A 405 0.74 -1.64 35.06
N SER A 406 0.49 -2.74 34.36
CA SER A 406 1.47 -3.51 33.59
C SER A 406 1.80 -2.87 32.23
N HIS A 407 2.85 -3.33 31.55
CA HIS A 407 3.17 -2.83 30.20
C HIS A 407 2.17 -3.15 29.16
N SER A 408 1.66 -4.37 29.15
CA SER A 408 0.62 -4.74 28.20
C SER A 408 -0.57 -3.80 28.31
N GLU A 409 -0.92 -3.37 29.53
CA GLU A 409 -1.98 -2.40 29.76
C GLU A 409 -1.57 -0.99 29.29
N GLN A 410 -0.36 -0.52 29.62
CA GLN A 410 0.15 0.78 29.15
C GLN A 410 0.22 0.88 27.62
N ASP A 411 0.73 -0.14 26.94
CA ASP A 411 0.85 -0.18 25.49
C ASP A 411 -0.53 -0.27 24.82
N ALA A 412 -1.48 -0.99 25.44
CA ALA A 412 -2.88 -1.01 25.00
C ALA A 412 -3.53 0.37 25.14
N MET A 413 -3.26 1.11 26.23
CA MET A 413 -3.74 2.49 26.42
C MET A 413 -3.18 3.43 25.35
N VAL A 414 -1.88 3.34 25.04
CA VAL A 414 -1.23 4.15 23.98
C VAL A 414 -1.79 3.79 22.60
N ALA A 415 -1.96 2.50 22.31
CA ALA A 415 -2.56 2.05 21.07
C ALA A 415 -3.99 2.58 20.94
N PHE A 416 -4.80 2.45 21.99
CA PHE A 416 -6.16 3.00 22.05
C PHE A 416 -6.18 4.50 21.77
N ALA A 417 -5.32 5.29 22.42
CA ALA A 417 -5.22 6.73 22.18
C ALA A 417 -4.87 7.08 20.73
N SER A 418 -4.01 6.29 20.08
CA SER A 418 -3.67 6.51 18.66
C SER A 418 -4.85 6.28 17.72
N TYR A 419 -5.65 5.22 17.95
CA TYR A 419 -6.88 4.98 17.19
C TYR A 419 -7.92 6.06 17.46
N LEU A 420 -8.07 6.45 18.72
CA LEU A 420 -8.98 7.50 19.15
C LEU A 420 -8.65 8.84 18.46
N GLY A 421 -7.37 9.21 18.35
CA GLY A 421 -6.93 10.41 17.64
C GLY A 421 -7.31 10.42 16.15
N ASN A 422 -7.30 9.27 15.49
CA ASN A 422 -7.78 9.15 14.10
C ASN A 422 -9.30 9.32 14.01
N VAL A 423 -10.06 8.72 14.94
CA VAL A 423 -11.52 8.85 14.98
C VAL A 423 -11.96 10.28 15.28
N ILE A 424 -11.31 10.96 16.23
CA ILE A 424 -11.60 12.38 16.54
C ILE A 424 -11.33 13.25 15.30
N ASN A 425 -10.23 13.02 14.60
CA ASN A 425 -9.91 13.74 13.36
C ASN A 425 -10.95 13.47 12.25
N LEU A 426 -11.44 12.23 12.14
CA LEU A 426 -12.52 11.89 11.20
C LEU A 426 -13.84 12.57 11.58
N LEU A 427 -14.19 12.62 12.86
CA LEU A 427 -15.39 13.31 13.35
C LEU A 427 -15.32 14.82 13.09
N ALA A 428 -14.17 15.45 13.30
CA ALA A 428 -13.94 16.87 13.04
C ALA A 428 -14.05 17.24 11.54
N HIS A 429 -13.83 16.28 10.63
CA HIS A 429 -13.84 16.51 9.18
C HIS A 429 -14.99 15.81 8.42
N ARG A 430 -15.93 15.18 9.12
CA ARG A 430 -17.15 14.58 8.54
C ARG A 430 -18.19 15.67 8.22
N THR A 431 -17.94 16.51 7.23
CA THR A 431 -19.02 17.31 6.61
C THR A 431 -19.73 16.46 5.55
N VAL A 432 -21.07 16.45 5.52
CA VAL A 432 -21.91 15.65 4.59
C VAL A 432 -21.41 15.78 3.13
N HIS A 433 -21.01 16.99 2.73
CA HIS A 433 -20.48 17.28 1.40
C HIS A 433 -19.22 16.47 1.05
N THR A 434 -18.33 16.20 2.01
CA THR A 434 -17.12 15.39 1.79
C THR A 434 -17.43 13.92 1.59
N LEU A 435 -18.49 13.40 2.22
CA LEU A 435 -18.93 12.03 2.05
C LEU A 435 -19.57 11.82 0.68
N LEU A 436 -20.45 12.74 0.25
CA LEU A 436 -21.06 12.71 -1.08
C LEU A 436 -20.01 12.79 -2.20
N TYR A 437 -19.02 13.68 -2.04
CA TYR A 437 -17.89 13.76 -2.97
C TYR A 437 -17.10 12.44 -3.06
N LYS A 438 -16.80 11.80 -1.92
CA LYS A 438 -16.11 10.50 -1.88
C LYS A 438 -16.92 9.39 -2.54
N GLU A 439 -18.22 9.34 -2.28
CA GLU A 439 -19.12 8.36 -2.88
C GLU A 439 -19.17 8.51 -4.41
N LYS A 440 -19.31 9.75 -4.91
CA LYS A 440 -19.26 10.03 -6.35
C LYS A 440 -17.93 9.61 -6.97
N LYS A 441 -16.81 9.95 -6.34
CA LYS A 441 -15.48 9.56 -6.81
C LYS A 441 -15.32 8.03 -6.90
N LEU A 442 -15.87 7.29 -5.95
CA LEU A 442 -15.90 5.83 -5.98
C LEU A 442 -16.78 5.30 -7.12
N LYS A 443 -17.99 5.86 -7.32
CA LYS A 443 -18.89 5.48 -8.43
C LYS A 443 -18.26 5.74 -9.80
N ASP A 444 -17.59 6.88 -9.98
CA ASP A 444 -16.88 7.22 -11.21
C ASP A 444 -15.72 6.25 -11.46
N SER A 445 -14.92 5.97 -10.43
CA SER A 445 -13.80 4.99 -10.51
C SER A 445 -14.30 3.60 -10.90
N LEU A 446 -15.40 3.14 -10.28
CA LEU A 446 -16.01 1.85 -10.58
C LEU A 446 -16.49 1.79 -12.04
N TYR A 447 -17.12 2.85 -12.54
CA TYR A 447 -17.54 2.90 -13.93
C TYR A 447 -16.35 2.85 -14.90
N THR A 448 -15.29 3.62 -14.66
CA THR A 448 -14.07 3.57 -15.49
C THR A 448 -13.46 2.17 -15.49
N LYS A 449 -13.34 1.53 -14.32
CA LYS A 449 -12.83 0.16 -14.22
C LYS A 449 -13.71 -0.86 -14.94
N HIS A 450 -15.03 -0.69 -14.88
CA HIS A 450 -15.95 -1.55 -15.62
C HIS A 450 -15.79 -1.39 -17.14
N GLN A 451 -15.61 -0.15 -17.63
CA GLN A 451 -15.33 0.13 -19.04
C GLN A 451 -13.98 -0.46 -19.48
N GLU A 452 -12.93 -0.33 -18.66
CA GLU A 452 -11.64 -0.99 -18.92
C GLU A 452 -11.79 -2.52 -19.03
N ILE A 453 -12.53 -3.16 -18.12
CA ILE A 453 -12.77 -4.61 -18.18
C ILE A 453 -13.50 -5.00 -19.47
N ASN A 454 -14.53 -4.26 -19.87
CA ASN A 454 -15.24 -4.54 -21.12
C ASN A 454 -14.34 -4.32 -22.34
N HIS A 455 -13.52 -3.26 -22.32
CA HIS A 455 -12.47 -3.02 -23.31
C HIS A 455 -11.53 -4.22 -23.42
N TYR A 456 -10.95 -4.70 -22.31
CA TYR A 456 -10.05 -5.85 -22.33
C TYR A 456 -10.74 -7.11 -22.86
N LYS A 457 -12.02 -7.35 -22.50
CA LYS A 457 -12.78 -8.49 -23.01
C LYS A 457 -12.97 -8.42 -24.52
N GLU A 458 -13.36 -7.27 -25.08
CA GLU A 458 -13.54 -7.09 -26.52
C GLU A 458 -12.21 -7.16 -27.28
N SER A 459 -11.16 -6.53 -26.75
CA SER A 459 -9.79 -6.60 -27.28
C SER A 459 -9.28 -8.04 -27.34
N VAL A 460 -9.41 -8.80 -26.25
CA VAL A 460 -9.00 -10.22 -26.19
C VAL A 460 -9.86 -11.08 -27.12
N HIS A 461 -11.19 -10.89 -27.13
CA HIS A 461 -12.09 -11.62 -28.03
C HIS A 461 -11.74 -11.39 -29.50
N THR A 462 -11.48 -10.14 -29.88
CA THR A 462 -11.14 -9.77 -31.26
C THR A 462 -9.77 -10.33 -31.65
N PHE A 463 -8.77 -10.22 -30.76
CA PHE A 463 -7.45 -10.81 -30.96
C PHE A 463 -7.52 -12.34 -31.13
N LEU A 464 -8.27 -13.03 -30.27
CA LEU A 464 -8.47 -14.48 -30.36
C LEU A 464 -9.22 -14.89 -31.64
N CYS A 465 -10.21 -14.12 -32.08
CA CYS A 465 -10.93 -14.36 -33.33
C CYS A 465 -10.03 -14.14 -34.57
N HIS A 466 -9.22 -13.08 -34.59
CA HIS A 466 -8.31 -12.77 -35.71
C HIS A 466 -7.12 -13.74 -35.80
N SER A 467 -6.62 -14.23 -34.65
CA SER A 467 -5.50 -15.18 -34.60
C SER A 467 -5.77 -16.52 -35.31
N LYS A 468 -7.05 -16.89 -35.52
CA LYS A 468 -7.46 -18.16 -36.13
C LYS A 468 -7.35 -18.20 -37.66
N GLN A 469 -7.07 -17.09 -38.34
CA GLN A 469 -6.94 -17.04 -39.81
C GLN A 469 -5.61 -16.43 -40.26
N LYS A 470 -4.48 -17.09 -39.95
CA LYS A 470 -3.17 -16.71 -40.52
C LYS A 470 -2.95 -17.41 -41.86
N MET A 471 -3.33 -16.75 -42.96
CA MET A 471 -2.78 -17.09 -44.29
C MET A 471 -1.38 -16.47 -44.38
N LEU A 472 -0.35 -17.31 -44.26
CA LEU A 472 1.05 -16.91 -44.39
C LEU A 472 1.58 -17.45 -45.71
N GLY A 473 1.82 -16.59 -46.68
CA GLY A 473 2.51 -16.96 -47.92
C GLY A 473 4.02 -16.90 -47.74
N ILE A 474 4.74 -17.91 -48.21
CA ILE A 474 6.21 -17.90 -48.26
C ILE A 474 6.64 -17.91 -49.72
N VAL A 475 7.54 -17.00 -50.09
CA VAL A 475 8.11 -16.83 -51.43
C VAL A 475 9.63 -16.81 -51.31
N PHE A 476 10.33 -17.64 -52.07
CA PHE A 476 11.78 -17.61 -52.18
C PHE A 476 12.19 -16.76 -53.38
N PHE A 477 13.16 -15.88 -53.20
CA PHE A 477 13.80 -15.16 -54.28
C PHE A 477 15.23 -15.70 -54.47
N LYS A 478 15.49 -16.32 -55.62
CA LYS A 478 16.78 -16.93 -55.95
C LYS A 478 17.09 -16.69 -57.44
N ASN A 479 18.32 -16.25 -57.72
CA ASN A 479 18.81 -16.03 -59.08
C ASN A 479 17.90 -15.11 -59.92
N GLY A 480 17.34 -14.06 -59.32
CA GLY A 480 16.44 -13.13 -60.01
C GLY A 480 14.99 -13.60 -60.19
N HIS A 481 14.63 -14.78 -59.67
CA HIS A 481 13.28 -15.34 -59.81
C HIS A 481 12.61 -15.60 -58.47
N PHE A 482 11.30 -15.32 -58.42
CA PHE A 482 10.41 -15.61 -57.29
C PHE A 482 9.79 -17.00 -57.44
N ASN A 483 9.87 -17.81 -56.38
CA ASN A 483 9.25 -19.13 -56.31
C ASN A 483 8.34 -19.22 -55.07
N ARG A 484 7.09 -19.61 -55.26
CA ARG A 484 6.10 -19.72 -54.17
C ARG A 484 6.31 -21.03 -53.43
N ALA A 485 6.60 -20.95 -52.13
CA ALA A 485 6.94 -22.11 -51.31
C ALA A 485 5.71 -22.84 -50.74
N ASN A 486 4.55 -22.17 -50.68
CA ASN A 486 3.33 -22.76 -50.13
C ASN A 486 2.04 -22.30 -50.84
N ILE A 487 0.95 -23.03 -50.58
CA ILE A 487 -0.37 -22.81 -51.20
C ILE A 487 -0.94 -21.44 -50.81
N ASP A 488 -0.65 -20.95 -49.61
CA ASP A 488 -1.15 -19.64 -49.17
C ASP A 488 -0.45 -18.48 -49.89
N ALA A 489 0.82 -18.63 -50.30
CA ALA A 489 1.47 -17.67 -51.20
C ALA A 489 0.78 -17.62 -52.58
N GLN A 490 0.23 -18.74 -53.04
CA GLN A 490 -0.52 -18.80 -54.30
C GLN A 490 -1.90 -18.15 -54.19
N LYS A 491 -2.50 -18.13 -53.00
CA LYS A 491 -3.75 -17.41 -52.73
C LYS A 491 -3.54 -15.91 -52.56
N LEU A 492 -2.47 -15.50 -51.88
CA LEU A 492 -2.12 -14.10 -51.62
C LEU A 492 -1.49 -13.41 -52.84
N ILE A 493 -0.80 -14.18 -53.69
CA ILE A 493 -0.24 -13.72 -54.97
C ILE A 493 -0.84 -14.61 -56.07
N PRO A 494 -2.06 -14.27 -56.55
CA PRO A 494 -2.79 -15.10 -57.51
C PRO A 494 -2.16 -15.11 -58.91
N PHE A 495 -1.29 -14.14 -59.23
CA PHE A 495 -0.56 -14.05 -60.49
C PHE A 495 0.90 -14.55 -60.34
N ASP A 496 1.63 -14.70 -61.44
CA ASP A 496 3.05 -15.07 -61.40
C ASP A 496 3.93 -13.80 -61.42
N PRO A 497 4.60 -13.47 -60.29
CA PRO A 497 5.38 -12.23 -60.16
C PRO A 497 6.56 -12.14 -61.15
N ASN A 498 7.03 -13.26 -61.72
CA ASN A 498 8.12 -13.25 -62.71
C ASN A 498 7.68 -12.85 -64.12
N THR A 499 6.37 -12.99 -64.42
CA THR A 499 5.83 -12.74 -65.77
C THR A 499 5.19 -11.37 -65.91
N GLN A 500 4.95 -10.69 -64.80
CA GLN A 500 4.22 -9.42 -64.72
C GLN A 500 5.00 -8.40 -63.87
N GLU A 501 6.17 -7.97 -64.34
CA GLU A 501 7.05 -7.00 -63.64
C GLU A 501 6.39 -5.63 -63.41
N GLY A 502 5.42 -5.23 -64.25
CA GLY A 502 4.72 -3.96 -64.14
C GLY A 502 3.70 -3.86 -63.00
N HIS A 503 3.29 -4.97 -62.39
CA HIS A 503 2.25 -5.00 -61.36
C HIS A 503 2.75 -4.36 -60.05
N PRO A 504 1.94 -3.55 -59.32
CA PRO A 504 2.37 -2.85 -58.10
C PRO A 504 2.95 -3.79 -57.04
N LEU A 505 2.32 -4.96 -56.84
CA LEU A 505 2.78 -5.97 -55.90
C LEU A 505 4.08 -6.67 -56.36
N SER A 506 4.32 -6.81 -57.67
CA SER A 506 5.61 -7.34 -58.20
C SER A 506 6.75 -6.36 -57.94
N LYS A 507 6.51 -5.06 -58.16
CA LYS A 507 7.49 -4.01 -57.84
C LYS A 507 7.84 -4.00 -56.35
N ALA A 508 6.84 -4.13 -55.49
CA ALA A 508 7.03 -4.20 -54.05
C ALA A 508 7.84 -5.44 -53.62
N LEU A 509 7.55 -6.62 -54.20
CA LEU A 509 8.33 -7.85 -53.96
C LEU A 509 9.78 -7.70 -54.43
N GLN A 510 10.01 -7.06 -55.57
CA GLN A 510 11.33 -6.82 -56.14
C GLN A 510 12.13 -5.79 -55.33
N GLU A 511 11.47 -4.76 -54.80
CA GLU A 511 12.07 -3.80 -53.89
C GLU A 511 12.55 -4.49 -52.61
N VAL A 512 11.71 -5.33 -52.00
CA VAL A 512 12.07 -6.11 -50.80
C VAL A 512 13.24 -7.05 -51.09
N ALA A 513 13.18 -7.81 -52.20
CA ALA A 513 14.24 -8.71 -52.60
C ALA A 513 15.59 -7.99 -52.76
N ARG A 514 15.59 -6.88 -53.51
CA ARG A 514 16.79 -6.07 -53.79
C ARG A 514 17.37 -5.49 -52.51
N HIS A 515 16.53 -5.00 -51.61
CA HIS A 515 16.98 -4.40 -50.35
C HIS A 515 17.65 -5.44 -49.45
N VAL A 516 17.08 -6.64 -49.35
CA VAL A 516 17.64 -7.72 -48.53
C VAL A 516 18.94 -8.26 -49.12
N GLU A 517 19.03 -8.43 -50.44
CA GLU A 517 20.27 -8.88 -51.09
C GLU A 517 21.39 -7.84 -50.99
N THR A 518 21.07 -6.55 -51.08
CA THR A 518 22.06 -5.46 -51.04
C THR A 518 22.63 -5.25 -49.64
N PHE A 519 21.77 -5.27 -48.61
CA PHE A 519 22.15 -4.86 -47.25
C PHE A 519 22.29 -6.03 -46.27
N ALA A 520 21.92 -7.25 -46.67
CA ALA A 520 21.93 -8.44 -45.82
C ALA A 520 21.18 -8.26 -44.48
N THR A 521 20.18 -7.38 -44.45
CA THR A 521 19.31 -7.10 -43.31
C THR A 521 17.87 -7.43 -43.65
N PRO A 522 17.05 -7.88 -42.68
CA PRO A 522 15.62 -8.05 -42.89
C PRO A 522 14.97 -6.73 -43.28
N TYR A 523 14.02 -6.76 -44.22
CA TYR A 523 13.35 -5.57 -44.73
C TYR A 523 11.86 -5.85 -44.93
N THR A 524 11.02 -4.96 -44.37
CA THR A 524 9.57 -5.07 -44.41
C THR A 524 8.96 -3.93 -45.22
N LEU A 525 8.04 -4.25 -46.12
CA LEU A 525 7.33 -3.30 -46.97
C LEU A 525 5.84 -3.60 -46.98
N HIS A 526 5.00 -2.56 -46.93
CA HIS A 526 3.56 -2.70 -47.11
C HIS A 526 3.19 -2.56 -48.59
N ALA A 527 2.37 -3.47 -49.10
CA ALA A 527 1.81 -3.43 -50.44
C ALA A 527 0.28 -3.55 -50.38
N LYS A 528 -0.39 -3.40 -51.52
CA LYS A 528 -1.83 -3.68 -51.64
C LYS A 528 -2.05 -4.87 -52.59
N ASP A 529 -2.98 -5.75 -52.24
CA ASP A 529 -3.48 -6.80 -53.12
C ASP A 529 -4.29 -6.20 -54.30
N ALA A 530 -4.60 -7.01 -55.32
CA ALA A 530 -5.49 -6.65 -56.44
C ALA A 530 -6.89 -6.20 -55.98
N SER A 531 -7.29 -6.60 -54.77
CA SER A 531 -8.54 -6.16 -54.10
C SER A 531 -8.41 -4.86 -53.30
N GLY A 532 -7.21 -4.27 -53.21
CA GLY A 532 -6.92 -3.05 -52.45
C GLY A 532 -6.64 -3.25 -50.95
N LYS A 533 -6.64 -4.50 -50.45
CA LYS A 533 -6.31 -4.82 -49.05
C LYS A 533 -4.80 -4.71 -48.78
N PRO A 534 -4.38 -4.21 -47.60
CA PRO A 534 -2.96 -4.12 -47.27
C PRO A 534 -2.35 -5.52 -47.04
N LEU A 535 -1.18 -5.75 -47.62
CA LEU A 535 -0.33 -6.91 -47.45
C LEU A 535 1.00 -6.47 -46.84
N LEU A 536 1.54 -7.26 -45.92
CA LEU A 536 2.87 -7.11 -45.37
C LEU A 536 3.81 -8.06 -46.12
N LEU A 537 4.87 -7.50 -46.71
CA LEU A 537 5.96 -8.24 -47.34
C LEU A 537 7.17 -8.13 -46.41
N SER A 538 7.67 -9.23 -45.86
CA SER A 538 8.87 -9.25 -45.03
C SER A 538 9.92 -10.14 -45.66
N GLY A 539 11.04 -9.54 -46.09
CA GLY A 539 12.18 -10.24 -46.62
C GLY A 539 13.24 -10.47 -45.55
N VAL A 540 13.77 -11.68 -45.46
CA VAL A 540 14.86 -12.05 -44.55
C VAL A 540 15.95 -12.78 -45.34
N PRO A 541 17.24 -12.45 -45.13
CA PRO A 541 18.33 -13.15 -45.79
C PRO A 541 18.49 -14.56 -45.20
N HIS A 542 18.63 -15.58 -46.03
CA HIS A 542 18.83 -16.94 -45.55
C HIS A 542 20.29 -17.15 -45.07
N LEU A 543 20.47 -17.51 -43.78
CA LEU A 543 21.77 -17.57 -43.08
C LEU A 543 22.85 -18.48 -43.71
N LYS A 544 22.47 -19.42 -44.58
CA LYS A 544 23.39 -20.42 -45.20
C LYS A 544 23.36 -20.48 -46.72
N GLN A 545 22.42 -19.81 -47.38
CA GLN A 545 22.19 -19.95 -48.83
C GLN A 545 21.90 -18.54 -49.38
N GLN A 546 22.48 -18.18 -50.52
CA GLN A 546 22.30 -16.85 -51.17
C GLN A 546 20.90 -16.69 -51.78
N HIS A 547 19.84 -16.88 -51.01
CA HIS A 547 18.47 -16.58 -51.42
C HIS A 547 17.73 -15.83 -50.33
N THR A 548 16.79 -14.99 -50.75
CA THR A 548 15.98 -14.15 -49.86
C THR A 548 14.64 -14.85 -49.64
N ILE A 549 14.24 -15.01 -48.38
CA ILE A 549 12.91 -15.53 -48.03
C ILE A 549 12.00 -14.34 -47.82
N ILE A 550 10.92 -14.24 -48.60
CA ILE A 550 9.91 -13.21 -48.49
C ILE A 550 8.63 -13.85 -47.97
N THR A 551 8.18 -13.43 -46.79
CA THR A 551 6.88 -13.79 -46.27
C THR A 551 5.85 -12.74 -46.66
N VAL A 552 4.70 -13.18 -47.16
CA VAL A 552 3.55 -12.34 -47.53
C VAL A 552 2.40 -12.71 -46.61
N SER A 553 1.89 -11.75 -45.86
CA SER A 553 0.73 -11.96 -44.99
C SER A 553 -0.16 -10.74 -44.99
N TYR A 554 -1.40 -10.89 -44.53
CA TYR A 554 -2.14 -9.73 -44.06
C TYR A 554 -1.47 -9.20 -42.78
N PRO A 555 -1.31 -7.88 -42.61
CA PRO A 555 -0.75 -7.32 -41.39
C PRO A 555 -1.63 -7.74 -40.21
N ASP A 556 -0.99 -8.21 -39.13
CA ASP A 556 -1.70 -8.49 -37.88
C ASP A 556 -2.16 -7.14 -37.29
N ILE A 557 -3.19 -7.16 -36.44
CA ILE A 557 -3.60 -5.96 -35.69
C ILE A 557 -2.40 -5.43 -34.88
N SER A 558 -1.54 -6.33 -34.39
CA SER A 558 -0.27 -5.98 -33.76
C SER A 558 0.66 -5.18 -34.66
N ASP A 559 0.74 -5.49 -35.95
CA ASP A 559 1.60 -4.77 -36.90
C ASP A 559 1.05 -3.38 -37.21
N VAL A 560 -0.27 -3.25 -37.36
CA VAL A 560 -0.94 -1.96 -37.56
C VAL A 560 -0.81 -1.07 -36.33
N ILE A 561 -0.93 -1.63 -35.12
CA ILE A 561 -0.72 -0.90 -33.87
C ILE A 561 0.72 -0.45 -33.76
N LEU A 562 1.71 -1.33 -33.98
CA LEU A 562 3.14 -0.97 -33.96
C LEU A 562 3.44 0.19 -34.92
N GLN A 563 2.82 0.20 -36.09
CA GLN A 563 2.96 1.30 -37.04
C GLN A 563 2.33 2.60 -36.54
N GLN A 564 1.23 2.56 -35.80
CA GLN A 564 0.57 3.77 -35.29
C GLN A 564 1.11 4.24 -33.93
N MET A 565 1.83 3.39 -33.20
CA MET A 565 2.36 3.69 -31.87
C MET A 565 3.30 4.91 -31.86
N HIS A 566 4.11 5.10 -32.92
CA HIS A 566 5.01 6.25 -33.00
C HIS A 566 4.30 7.59 -33.26
N LEU A 567 3.02 7.55 -33.66
CA LEU A 567 2.17 8.73 -33.88
C LEU A 567 1.41 9.14 -32.60
N LEU A 568 1.58 8.42 -31.50
CA LEU A 568 0.92 8.71 -30.23
C LEU A 568 1.68 9.78 -29.44
N HIS A 569 0.96 10.77 -28.92
CA HIS A 569 1.54 11.74 -27.98
C HIS A 569 1.89 11.08 -26.63
N ASP A 570 1.10 10.10 -26.17
CA ASP A 570 1.37 9.29 -24.99
C ASP A 570 1.50 7.81 -25.38
N PRO A 571 2.68 7.17 -25.20
CA PRO A 571 2.88 5.77 -25.51
C PRO A 571 1.92 4.82 -24.78
N ASN A 572 1.38 5.23 -23.63
CA ASN A 572 0.41 4.41 -22.87
C ASN A 572 -0.98 4.37 -23.51
N ASP A 573 -1.25 5.19 -24.53
CA ASP A 573 -2.55 5.25 -25.19
C ASP A 573 -2.75 4.18 -26.27
N TRP A 574 -1.79 3.28 -26.45
CA TRP A 574 -1.83 2.23 -27.46
C TRP A 574 -3.07 1.33 -27.33
N ASP A 575 -3.58 1.10 -26.12
CA ASP A 575 -4.82 0.36 -25.86
C ASP A 575 -6.03 0.98 -26.60
N TYR A 576 -6.07 2.30 -26.73
CA TYR A 576 -7.15 2.99 -27.44
C TYR A 576 -7.06 2.80 -28.96
N LEU A 577 -5.87 2.57 -29.53
CA LEU A 577 -5.74 2.20 -30.94
C LEU A 577 -6.42 0.86 -31.22
N LEU A 578 -6.22 -0.11 -30.33
CA LEU A 578 -6.89 -1.39 -30.40
C LEU A 578 -8.41 -1.20 -30.33
N TYR A 579 -8.90 -0.39 -29.38
CA TYR A 579 -10.34 -0.11 -29.25
C TYR A 579 -10.95 0.53 -30.50
N LEU A 580 -10.25 1.51 -31.10
CA LEU A 580 -10.68 2.17 -32.32
C LEU A 580 -10.86 1.16 -33.45
N SER A 581 -9.99 0.15 -33.52
CA SER A 581 -10.04 -0.89 -34.56
C SER A 581 -11.04 -2.02 -34.29
N SER A 582 -11.26 -2.40 -33.03
CA SER A 582 -11.99 -3.63 -32.67
C SER A 582 -13.46 -3.40 -32.32
N THR A 583 -13.84 -2.20 -31.89
CA THR A 583 -15.17 -1.96 -31.30
C THR A 583 -16.11 -1.20 -32.21
N LYS A 584 -17.42 -1.39 -32.02
CA LYS A 584 -18.46 -0.63 -32.75
C LYS A 584 -18.34 0.88 -32.48
N ALA A 585 -18.04 1.25 -31.24
CA ALA A 585 -17.79 2.65 -30.86
C ALA A 585 -16.56 3.22 -31.59
N GLY A 586 -15.48 2.44 -31.66
CA GLY A 586 -14.28 2.77 -32.44
C GLY A 586 -14.58 2.97 -33.92
N SER A 587 -15.37 2.08 -34.52
CA SER A 587 -15.81 2.19 -35.92
C SER A 587 -16.62 3.47 -36.17
N LEU A 588 -17.50 3.90 -35.26
CA LEU A 588 -18.23 5.16 -35.39
C LEU A 588 -17.30 6.37 -35.38
N ILE A 589 -16.30 6.38 -34.48
CA ILE A 589 -15.29 7.44 -34.40
C ILE A 589 -14.41 7.46 -35.65
N ASN A 590 -13.98 6.30 -36.14
CA ASN A 590 -13.21 6.17 -37.37
C ASN A 590 -14.01 6.58 -38.61
N ALA A 591 -15.32 6.36 -38.65
CA ALA A 591 -16.17 6.84 -39.74
C ALA A 591 -16.31 8.37 -39.73
N ALA A 592 -16.43 8.98 -38.55
CA ALA A 592 -16.52 10.43 -38.40
C ALA A 592 -15.18 11.14 -38.70
N LEU A 593 -14.06 10.49 -38.38
CA LEU A 593 -12.70 10.99 -38.60
C LEU A 593 -11.90 9.92 -39.37
N PRO A 594 -11.90 9.88 -40.71
CA PRO A 594 -11.35 8.73 -41.42
C PRO A 594 -9.80 8.73 -41.56
N SER A 595 -9.11 9.80 -41.17
CA SER A 595 -7.63 9.88 -41.21
C SER A 595 -6.96 9.22 -40.00
N ASN A 596 -5.77 8.66 -40.20
CA ASN A 596 -4.92 8.05 -39.15
C ASN A 596 -3.58 8.78 -38.97
N GLU A 597 -3.46 10.00 -39.50
CA GLU A 597 -2.30 10.86 -39.28
C GLU A 597 -2.29 11.42 -37.85
N GLU A 598 -1.15 11.96 -37.42
CA GLU A 598 -0.85 12.25 -36.02
C GLU A 598 -1.93 13.09 -35.33
N THR A 599 -2.33 14.24 -35.90
CA THR A 599 -3.26 15.13 -35.18
C THR A 599 -4.65 14.50 -35.04
N ILE A 600 -5.19 13.95 -36.13
CA ILE A 600 -6.52 13.33 -36.15
C ILE A 600 -6.54 12.06 -35.30
N LEU A 601 -5.49 11.24 -35.31
CA LEU A 601 -5.40 10.03 -34.51
C LEU A 601 -5.46 10.35 -33.00
N ASN A 602 -4.69 11.33 -32.55
CA ASN A 602 -4.74 11.75 -31.15
C ASN A 602 -6.08 12.43 -30.80
N THR A 603 -6.70 13.16 -31.73
CA THR A 603 -8.08 13.65 -31.56
C THR A 603 -9.08 12.51 -31.40
N LYS A 604 -8.99 11.42 -32.18
CA LYS A 604 -9.85 10.23 -32.02
C LYS A 604 -9.71 9.61 -30.65
N ILE A 605 -8.48 9.44 -30.17
CA ILE A 605 -8.20 8.85 -28.86
C ILE A 605 -8.78 9.74 -27.75
N ARG A 606 -8.58 11.05 -27.84
CA ARG A 606 -9.11 12.01 -26.87
C ARG A 606 -10.64 12.06 -26.88
N LEU A 607 -11.25 12.02 -28.07
CA LEU A 607 -12.68 11.94 -28.25
C LEU A 607 -13.26 10.64 -27.68
N LEU A 608 -12.58 9.52 -27.91
CA LEU A 608 -12.94 8.21 -27.37
C LEU A 608 -12.85 8.19 -25.84
N LYS A 609 -11.73 8.62 -25.26
CA LYS A 609 -11.54 8.76 -23.81
C LYS A 609 -12.65 9.61 -23.20
N ALA A 610 -12.94 10.77 -23.79
CA ALA A 610 -14.02 11.61 -23.35
C ALA A 610 -15.37 10.89 -23.46
N ALA A 611 -15.66 10.21 -24.56
CA ALA A 611 -16.91 9.48 -24.77
C ALA A 611 -17.12 8.36 -23.75
N LEU A 612 -16.07 7.65 -23.36
CA LEU A 612 -16.08 6.60 -22.33
C LEU A 612 -16.16 7.15 -20.89
N CYS A 613 -15.91 8.44 -20.66
CA CYS A 613 -16.00 9.06 -19.34
C CYS A 613 -17.41 9.57 -18.99
N LYS A 614 -17.72 9.69 -17.69
CA LYS A 614 -18.98 10.31 -17.20
C LYS A 614 -18.86 11.79 -16.81
N ARG A 615 -17.65 12.33 -16.86
CA ARG A 615 -17.35 13.71 -16.43
C ARG A 615 -18.00 14.74 -17.35
N ALA A 616 -18.18 15.94 -16.82
CA ALA A 616 -18.59 17.09 -17.62
C ALA A 616 -17.51 17.39 -18.66
N LEU A 617 -17.92 17.64 -19.90
CA LEU A 617 -17.03 17.82 -21.05
C LEU A 617 -17.17 19.22 -21.61
N LEU A 618 -16.05 19.90 -21.85
CA LEU A 618 -16.01 21.11 -22.69
C LEU A 618 -15.58 20.73 -24.11
N LEU A 619 -16.47 20.96 -25.08
CA LEU A 619 -16.25 20.70 -26.49
C LEU A 619 -15.91 22.00 -27.23
N ASN A 620 -14.71 22.04 -27.81
CA ASN A 620 -14.26 23.08 -28.71
C ASN A 620 -14.21 22.52 -30.12
N ALA A 621 -15.12 22.93 -30.99
CA ALA A 621 -15.15 22.50 -32.38
C ALA A 621 -15.69 23.65 -33.26
N PRO A 622 -15.41 23.65 -34.57
CA PRO A 622 -16.10 24.54 -35.50
C PRO A 622 -17.62 24.39 -35.37
N GLU A 623 -18.36 25.48 -35.55
CA GLU A 623 -19.80 25.53 -35.22
C GLU A 623 -20.62 24.40 -35.89
N ALA A 624 -20.33 24.09 -37.15
CA ALA A 624 -20.99 23.03 -37.90
C ALA A 624 -20.71 21.61 -37.35
N ASP A 625 -19.58 21.40 -36.69
CA ASP A 625 -19.14 20.07 -36.21
C ASP A 625 -19.62 19.78 -34.78
N ILE A 626 -20.02 20.79 -34.01
CA ILE A 626 -20.42 20.65 -32.59
C ILE A 626 -21.58 19.65 -32.46
N ALA A 627 -22.66 19.84 -33.21
CA ALA A 627 -23.86 19.01 -33.08
C ALA A 627 -23.61 17.55 -33.49
N ALA A 628 -22.84 17.33 -34.56
CA ALA A 628 -22.46 15.99 -35.01
C ALA A 628 -21.58 15.29 -33.98
N THR A 629 -20.61 16.00 -33.41
CA THR A 629 -19.69 15.47 -32.38
C THR A 629 -20.42 15.13 -31.09
N VAL A 630 -21.38 15.95 -30.65
CA VAL A 630 -22.23 15.66 -29.47
C VAL A 630 -23.05 14.39 -29.69
N LYS A 631 -23.68 14.24 -30.86
CA LYS A 631 -24.43 13.01 -31.21
C LYS A 631 -23.52 11.78 -31.22
N LEU A 632 -22.32 11.91 -31.76
CA LEU A 632 -21.32 10.84 -31.77
C LEU A 632 -20.95 10.44 -30.33
N ILE A 633 -20.58 11.40 -29.48
CA ILE A 633 -20.24 11.15 -28.06
C ILE A 633 -21.40 10.49 -27.32
N HIS A 634 -22.62 10.98 -27.52
CA HIS A 634 -23.82 10.41 -26.92
C HIS A 634 -24.01 8.94 -27.33
N SER A 635 -23.93 8.65 -28.64
CA SER A 635 -24.08 7.30 -29.20
C SER A 635 -23.02 6.32 -28.69
N VAL A 636 -21.78 6.77 -28.55
CA VAL A 636 -20.68 5.96 -28.00
C VAL A 636 -20.87 5.71 -26.51
N SER A 637 -21.42 6.68 -25.79
CA SER A 637 -21.63 6.58 -24.33
C SER A 637 -22.82 5.72 -23.91
N GLN A 638 -23.63 5.23 -24.87
CA GLN A 638 -24.78 4.34 -24.67
C GLN A 638 -25.81 4.85 -23.64
N ARG A 639 -26.08 6.16 -23.64
CA ARG A 639 -27.07 6.77 -22.74
C ARG A 639 -28.46 6.82 -23.38
N GLU A 640 -29.50 6.85 -22.55
CA GLU A 640 -30.89 6.69 -23.00
C GLU A 640 -31.43 7.89 -23.78
N ALA A 641 -31.14 9.11 -23.31
CA ALA A 641 -31.67 10.35 -23.87
C ALA A 641 -30.61 11.43 -24.05
N LEU A 642 -30.76 12.26 -25.07
CA LEU A 642 -29.98 13.46 -25.32
C LEU A 642 -30.92 14.66 -25.38
N HIS A 643 -30.67 15.68 -24.56
CA HIS A 643 -31.35 16.97 -24.63
C HIS A 643 -30.34 18.07 -24.96
N THR A 644 -30.75 19.03 -25.79
CA THR A 644 -29.89 20.15 -26.21
C THR A 644 -30.51 21.47 -25.78
N LEU A 645 -29.81 22.19 -24.92
CA LEU A 645 -30.09 23.55 -24.50
C LEU A 645 -29.21 24.49 -25.32
N THR A 646 -29.82 25.34 -26.17
CA THR A 646 -29.08 26.32 -26.96
C THR A 646 -29.30 27.71 -26.38
N LEU A 647 -28.24 28.37 -25.95
CA LEU A 647 -28.28 29.71 -25.38
C LEU A 647 -27.85 30.73 -26.43
N THR A 648 -28.72 31.69 -26.77
CA THR A 648 -28.45 32.71 -27.80
C THR A 648 -28.18 34.09 -27.22
N SER A 649 -28.61 34.35 -25.98
CA SER A 649 -28.47 35.63 -25.30
C SER A 649 -28.22 35.40 -23.81
N PRO A 650 -27.63 36.38 -23.10
CA PRO A 650 -27.55 36.35 -21.64
C PRO A 650 -28.93 36.10 -21.05
N THR A 651 -29.00 35.17 -20.11
CA THR A 651 -30.27 34.60 -19.67
C THR A 651 -30.82 35.42 -18.51
N ASP A 652 -32.13 35.69 -18.51
CA ASP A 652 -32.78 36.38 -17.39
C ASP A 652 -32.70 35.50 -16.13
N SER A 653 -32.25 36.09 -15.02
CA SER A 653 -32.07 35.40 -13.74
C SER A 653 -33.38 34.73 -13.30
N GLY A 654 -33.46 33.40 -13.38
CA GLY A 654 -34.52 32.57 -12.82
C GLY A 654 -35.15 31.55 -13.79
N ALA A 655 -35.21 31.83 -15.10
CA ALA A 655 -35.98 31.01 -16.06
C ALA A 655 -35.31 29.67 -16.43
N ILE A 656 -34.00 29.68 -16.68
CA ILE A 656 -33.22 28.49 -17.07
C ILE A 656 -32.93 27.59 -15.88
N GLU A 657 -32.48 28.16 -14.77
CA GLU A 657 -32.31 27.57 -13.47
C GLU A 657 -33.60 26.93 -12.94
N SER A 658 -34.77 27.54 -13.10
CA SER A 658 -36.04 26.85 -12.81
C SER A 658 -36.32 25.70 -13.78
N THR A 659 -35.96 25.82 -15.06
CA THR A 659 -36.11 24.72 -16.03
C THR A 659 -35.15 23.55 -15.75
N LEU A 660 -33.92 23.85 -15.37
CA LEU A 660 -32.84 22.89 -15.10
C LEU A 660 -33.08 22.16 -13.76
N PHE A 661 -33.26 22.92 -12.69
CA PHE A 661 -33.30 22.41 -11.31
C PHE A 661 -34.73 22.27 -10.75
N GLY A 662 -35.74 22.88 -11.36
CA GLY A 662 -37.12 22.82 -10.90
C GLY A 662 -37.44 23.75 -9.74
N VAL A 663 -38.74 23.92 -9.46
CA VAL A 663 -39.28 24.66 -8.30
C VAL A 663 -40.13 23.70 -7.47
N PRO A 664 -39.99 23.64 -6.14
CA PRO A 664 -40.58 22.62 -5.25
C PRO A 664 -42.11 22.76 -5.02
N ARG A 665 -42.88 23.43 -5.89
CA ARG A 665 -44.31 23.68 -5.65
C ARG A 665 -45.18 22.47 -6.05
N GLN A 666 -46.07 22.05 -5.13
CA GLN A 666 -47.02 20.92 -5.23
C GLN A 666 -47.95 20.91 -6.47
N ASN A 667 -48.04 22.02 -7.23
CA ASN A 667 -48.91 22.15 -8.42
C ASN A 667 -48.16 22.49 -9.72
N SER A 668 -46.82 22.41 -9.76
CA SER A 668 -46.07 22.56 -11.01
C SER A 668 -46.12 21.25 -11.80
N ARG A 669 -46.65 21.29 -13.03
CA ARG A 669 -46.74 20.11 -13.93
C ARG A 669 -45.41 19.77 -14.63
N GLU A 670 -44.39 20.61 -14.46
CA GLU A 670 -43.13 20.49 -15.21
C GLU A 670 -42.05 19.80 -14.38
N ILE A 671 -41.76 18.55 -14.74
CA ILE A 671 -40.66 17.79 -14.16
C ILE A 671 -39.33 18.48 -14.53
N PRO A 672 -38.41 18.70 -13.57
CA PRO A 672 -37.11 19.33 -13.80
C PRO A 672 -36.30 18.59 -14.86
N LEU A 673 -35.47 19.31 -15.62
CA LEU A 673 -34.71 18.70 -16.71
C LEU A 673 -33.71 17.64 -16.20
N PHE A 674 -33.06 17.88 -15.06
CA PHE A 674 -32.13 16.91 -14.46
C PHE A 674 -32.80 15.65 -13.91
N GLU A 675 -34.10 15.69 -13.61
CA GLU A 675 -34.91 14.50 -13.28
C GLU A 675 -35.35 13.75 -14.55
N LYS A 676 -35.72 14.47 -15.62
CA LYS A 676 -36.04 13.86 -16.92
C LYS A 676 -34.84 13.15 -17.55
N LEU A 677 -33.62 13.65 -17.29
CA LEU A 677 -32.38 13.18 -17.91
C LEU A 677 -31.54 12.29 -16.99
N VAL A 678 -32.13 11.63 -15.99
CA VAL A 678 -31.43 10.61 -15.21
C VAL A 678 -30.84 9.56 -16.17
N ASN A 679 -29.53 9.30 -16.06
CA ASN A 679 -28.74 8.48 -17.00
C ASN A 679 -28.70 8.97 -18.46
N GLY A 680 -29.20 10.18 -18.75
CA GLY A 680 -29.15 10.85 -20.03
C GLY A 680 -27.95 11.80 -20.19
N THR A 681 -27.97 12.56 -21.29
CA THR A 681 -26.98 13.58 -21.65
C THR A 681 -27.66 14.93 -21.85
N LEU A 682 -27.16 15.95 -21.17
CA LEU A 682 -27.52 17.35 -21.39
C LEU A 682 -26.38 18.03 -22.15
N PHE A 683 -26.68 18.54 -23.34
CA PHE A 683 -25.78 19.39 -24.10
C PHE A 683 -26.17 20.85 -23.95
N ILE A 684 -25.24 21.71 -23.51
CA ILE A 684 -25.43 23.15 -23.34
C ILE A 684 -24.54 23.86 -24.38
N LYS A 685 -25.16 24.42 -25.42
CA LYS A 685 -24.47 25.28 -26.40
C LYS A 685 -24.36 26.69 -25.83
N ASP A 686 -23.15 27.24 -25.87
CA ASP A 686 -22.81 28.59 -25.41
C ASP A 686 -23.03 28.83 -23.92
N ILE A 687 -22.40 28.00 -23.09
CA ILE A 687 -22.53 28.02 -21.62
C ILE A 687 -22.19 29.38 -20.97
N HIS A 688 -21.40 30.22 -21.63
CA HIS A 688 -21.01 31.54 -21.09
C HIS A 688 -22.17 32.53 -21.01
N TYR A 689 -23.34 32.22 -21.60
CA TYR A 689 -24.56 33.02 -21.47
C TYR A 689 -25.36 32.74 -20.18
N LEU A 690 -25.04 31.66 -19.44
CA LEU A 690 -25.67 31.40 -18.15
C LEU A 690 -25.32 32.52 -17.14
N ASP A 691 -26.25 32.85 -16.27
CA ASP A 691 -26.01 33.72 -15.12
C ASP A 691 -25.10 33.05 -14.06
N ILE A 692 -24.51 33.87 -13.17
CA ILE A 692 -23.50 33.39 -12.21
C ILE A 692 -24.08 32.42 -11.16
N GLU A 693 -25.36 32.55 -10.83
CA GLU A 693 -26.03 31.72 -9.85
C GLU A 693 -26.26 30.31 -10.42
N THR A 694 -26.82 30.23 -11.64
CA THR A 694 -26.99 28.98 -12.37
C THR A 694 -25.64 28.28 -12.59
N GLN A 695 -24.59 29.02 -12.93
CA GLN A 695 -23.25 28.46 -13.06
C GLN A 695 -22.72 27.84 -11.76
N SER A 696 -22.97 28.49 -10.62
CA SER A 696 -22.53 28.02 -9.30
C SER A 696 -23.29 26.74 -8.90
N ARG A 697 -24.60 26.67 -9.14
CA ARG A 697 -25.40 25.45 -8.91
C ARG A 697 -25.02 24.32 -9.86
N LEU A 698 -24.70 24.64 -11.12
CA LEU A 698 -24.19 23.65 -12.07
C LEU A 698 -22.83 23.10 -11.61
N ALA A 699 -21.97 23.94 -11.03
CA ALA A 699 -20.71 23.51 -10.42
C ALA A 699 -20.94 22.59 -9.20
N GLU A 700 -21.92 22.88 -8.34
CA GLU A 700 -22.33 22.01 -7.23
C GLU A 700 -22.79 20.63 -7.75
N LEU A 701 -23.62 20.59 -8.80
CA LEU A 701 -24.05 19.34 -9.44
C LEU A 701 -22.89 18.55 -10.05
N ILE A 702 -22.01 19.22 -10.81
CA ILE A 702 -20.85 18.58 -11.45
C ILE A 702 -19.85 18.08 -10.39
N SER A 703 -19.70 18.74 -9.25
CA SER A 703 -18.77 18.35 -8.19
C SER A 703 -19.33 17.27 -7.26
N SER A 704 -20.56 17.43 -6.75
CA SER A 704 -21.18 16.56 -5.75
C SER A 704 -22.09 15.47 -6.35
N GLY A 705 -22.71 15.73 -7.51
CA GLY A 705 -23.77 14.89 -8.07
C GLY A 705 -25.17 15.20 -7.53
N TRP A 706 -25.28 16.20 -6.66
CA TRP A 706 -26.52 16.66 -6.06
C TRP A 706 -26.74 18.12 -6.40
N TYR A 707 -28.00 18.53 -6.45
CA TYR A 707 -28.40 19.91 -6.63
C TYR A 707 -29.59 20.22 -5.71
N ARG A 708 -29.84 21.50 -5.47
CA ARG A 708 -31.03 21.99 -4.77
C ARG A 708 -32.07 22.47 -5.76
N PHE A 709 -33.33 22.25 -5.44
CA PHE A 709 -34.42 22.87 -6.19
C PHE A 709 -34.32 24.40 -6.07
N SER A 710 -34.75 25.11 -7.11
CA SER A 710 -34.79 26.57 -7.06
C SER A 710 -35.74 27.03 -5.96
N GLU A 711 -35.24 27.93 -5.11
CA GLU A 711 -35.96 28.49 -3.95
C GLU A 711 -36.29 27.46 -2.84
N SER A 712 -35.55 26.35 -2.73
CA SER A 712 -35.71 25.38 -1.64
C SER A 712 -34.42 24.71 -1.20
N GLU A 713 -34.41 24.28 0.06
CA GLU A 713 -33.34 23.48 0.67
C GLU A 713 -33.47 21.98 0.37
N GLN A 714 -34.53 21.56 -0.33
CA GLN A 714 -34.69 20.19 -0.77
C GLN A 714 -33.62 19.87 -1.83
N THR A 715 -32.99 18.70 -1.68
CA THR A 715 -31.92 18.24 -2.57
C THR A 715 -32.38 17.06 -3.42
N ALA A 716 -31.85 16.97 -4.63
CA ALA A 716 -32.04 15.85 -5.55
C ALA A 716 -30.69 15.44 -6.17
N SER A 717 -30.55 14.16 -6.53
CA SER A 717 -29.37 13.64 -7.20
C SER A 717 -29.63 13.45 -8.69
N SER A 718 -28.64 13.77 -9.54
CA SER A 718 -28.72 13.43 -10.97
C SER A 718 -27.39 12.87 -11.48
N THR A 719 -27.49 11.82 -12.30
CA THR A 719 -26.37 11.18 -13.00
C THR A 719 -26.21 11.68 -14.45
N THR A 720 -26.96 12.72 -14.82
CA THR A 720 -26.94 13.33 -16.15
C THR A 720 -25.52 13.71 -16.55
N ARG A 721 -25.09 13.29 -17.75
CA ARG A 721 -23.82 13.76 -18.32
C ARG A 721 -23.99 15.14 -18.92
N ILE A 722 -23.10 16.04 -18.57
CA ILE A 722 -23.13 17.42 -19.07
C ILE A 722 -22.04 17.57 -20.15
N ILE A 723 -22.42 18.01 -21.35
CA ILE A 723 -21.52 18.41 -22.42
C ILE A 723 -21.78 19.89 -22.69
N CYS A 724 -20.74 20.69 -22.76
CA CYS A 724 -20.85 22.14 -22.93
C CYS A 724 -20.01 22.57 -24.12
N SER A 725 -20.46 23.57 -24.87
CA SER A 725 -19.64 24.30 -25.83
C SER A 725 -19.65 25.79 -25.53
N SER A 726 -18.68 26.50 -26.09
CA SER A 726 -18.60 27.97 -25.99
C SER A 726 -18.05 28.54 -27.29
N SER A 727 -18.72 29.53 -27.86
CA SER A 727 -18.22 30.37 -28.95
C SER A 727 -17.17 31.39 -28.50
N GLN A 728 -17.01 31.59 -27.18
CA GLN A 728 -16.07 32.52 -26.59
C GLN A 728 -15.00 31.82 -25.75
N HIS A 729 -13.84 32.46 -25.59
CA HIS A 729 -12.80 31.99 -24.68
C HIS A 729 -13.22 32.19 -23.21
N LEU A 730 -13.58 31.07 -22.55
CA LEU A 730 -14.08 31.10 -21.16
C LEU A 730 -13.08 31.70 -20.17
N SER A 731 -11.77 31.62 -20.44
CA SER A 731 -10.73 32.24 -19.61
C SER A 731 -10.94 33.75 -19.43
N ASP A 732 -11.36 34.43 -20.49
CA ASP A 732 -11.48 35.88 -20.51
C ASP A 732 -12.73 36.31 -19.76
N TYR A 733 -13.79 35.49 -19.82
CA TYR A 733 -15.02 35.70 -19.05
C TYR A 733 -14.81 35.48 -17.55
N VAL A 734 -13.95 34.52 -17.16
CA VAL A 734 -13.56 34.32 -15.76
C VAL A 734 -12.78 35.54 -15.25
N GLN A 735 -11.82 36.07 -16.02
CA GLN A 735 -11.07 37.27 -15.65
C GLN A 735 -11.96 38.50 -15.49
N ARG A 736 -13.03 38.61 -16.30
CA ARG A 736 -14.01 39.70 -16.24
C ARG A 736 -15.11 39.49 -15.18
N GLY A 737 -15.04 38.42 -14.37
CA GLY A 737 -16.04 38.10 -13.35
C GLY A 737 -17.41 37.71 -13.89
N ARG A 738 -17.53 37.41 -15.20
CA ARG A 738 -18.78 36.99 -15.87
C ARG A 738 -18.96 35.48 -15.92
N PHE A 739 -17.95 34.71 -15.52
CA PHE A 739 -18.03 33.27 -15.45
C PHE A 739 -17.38 32.75 -14.16
N SER A 740 -18.02 31.78 -13.51
CA SER A 740 -17.60 31.20 -12.24
C SER A 740 -16.27 30.47 -12.39
N HIS A 741 -15.31 30.83 -11.53
CA HIS A 741 -14.02 30.16 -11.46
C HIS A 741 -14.18 28.67 -11.12
N GLU A 742 -15.14 28.31 -10.27
CA GLU A 742 -15.40 26.93 -9.87
C GLU A 742 -15.86 26.08 -11.06
N LEU A 743 -16.87 26.53 -11.80
CA LEU A 743 -17.37 25.83 -12.98
C LEU A 743 -16.28 25.69 -14.05
N TYR A 744 -15.51 26.75 -14.30
CA TYR A 744 -14.40 26.71 -15.25
C TYR A 744 -13.34 25.68 -14.85
N SER A 745 -12.98 25.62 -13.56
CA SER A 745 -12.01 24.63 -13.06
C SER A 745 -12.47 23.18 -13.22
N LEU A 746 -13.78 22.93 -13.20
CA LEU A 746 -14.37 21.60 -13.43
C LEU A 746 -14.36 21.24 -14.91
N LEU A 747 -14.79 22.17 -15.77
CA LEU A 747 -14.83 21.96 -17.23
C LEU A 747 -13.44 21.85 -17.86
N LYS A 748 -12.45 22.59 -17.36
CA LYS A 748 -11.06 22.55 -17.86
C LYS A 748 -10.40 21.17 -17.68
N LYS A 749 -10.90 20.33 -16.78
CA LYS A 749 -10.36 18.99 -16.54
C LYS A 749 -10.53 18.07 -17.75
N GLU A 750 -11.60 18.24 -18.52
CA GLU A 750 -11.92 17.41 -19.67
C GLU A 750 -12.33 18.31 -20.84
N VAL A 751 -11.35 18.63 -21.70
CA VAL A 751 -11.57 19.41 -22.92
C VAL A 751 -11.30 18.54 -24.12
N VAL A 752 -12.23 18.50 -25.08
CA VAL A 752 -12.02 17.88 -26.40
C VAL A 752 -12.01 18.99 -27.44
N THR A 753 -10.97 19.01 -28.26
CA THR A 753 -10.84 19.98 -29.36
C THR A 753 -10.84 19.23 -30.67
N ILE A 754 -11.82 19.54 -31.52
CA ILE A 754 -11.86 19.08 -32.91
C ILE A 754 -11.10 20.13 -33.74
N PRO A 755 -10.02 19.75 -34.44
CA PRO A 755 -9.25 20.69 -35.23
C PRO A 755 -10.07 21.17 -36.43
N SER A 756 -9.88 22.44 -36.81
CA SER A 756 -10.42 22.96 -38.07
C SER A 756 -9.61 22.39 -39.23
N PHE A 757 -10.27 22.06 -40.34
CA PHE A 757 -9.60 21.51 -41.51
C PHE A 757 -8.47 22.43 -42.04
N SER A 758 -8.72 23.74 -42.04
CA SER A 758 -7.75 24.75 -42.48
C SER A 758 -6.48 24.83 -41.62
N SER A 759 -6.53 24.34 -40.37
CA SER A 759 -5.38 24.31 -39.45
C SER A 759 -4.50 23.06 -39.60
N LEU A 760 -4.97 22.05 -40.34
CA LEU A 760 -4.28 20.78 -40.51
C LEU A 760 -3.14 20.87 -41.54
N PRO A 761 -2.07 20.06 -41.41
CA PRO A 761 -1.05 19.93 -42.44
C PRO A 761 -1.62 19.41 -43.76
N LYS A 762 -1.04 19.84 -44.89
CA LYS A 762 -1.51 19.45 -46.23
C LYS A 762 -1.66 17.93 -46.43
N LYS A 763 -0.69 17.16 -45.95
CA LYS A 763 -0.72 15.69 -45.99
C LYS A 763 -1.94 15.10 -45.26
N GLU A 764 -2.31 15.68 -44.11
CA GLU A 764 -3.48 15.22 -43.34
C GLU A 764 -4.79 15.65 -44.00
N GLN A 765 -4.82 16.83 -44.61
CA GLN A 765 -5.96 17.30 -45.40
C GLN A 765 -6.26 16.34 -46.57
N GLU A 766 -5.24 15.96 -47.33
CA GLU A 766 -5.34 14.98 -48.41
C GLU A 766 -5.81 13.62 -47.88
N SER A 767 -5.24 13.14 -46.76
CA SER A 767 -5.66 11.87 -46.15
C SER A 767 -7.10 11.89 -45.66
N LEU A 768 -7.62 13.03 -45.18
CA LEU A 768 -9.03 13.18 -44.79
C LEU A 768 -9.95 13.14 -46.00
N ILE A 769 -9.60 13.82 -47.10
CA ILE A 769 -10.35 13.79 -48.36
C ILE A 769 -10.44 12.35 -48.89
N ASP A 770 -9.31 11.64 -48.90
CA ASP A 770 -9.26 10.24 -49.32
C ASP A 770 -10.10 9.35 -48.41
N GLY A 771 -10.01 9.56 -47.09
CA GLY A 771 -10.78 8.84 -46.10
C GLY A 771 -12.30 9.04 -46.24
N PHE A 772 -12.75 10.28 -46.43
CA PHE A 772 -14.17 10.57 -46.70
C PHE A 772 -14.62 10.05 -48.06
N SER A 773 -13.73 10.06 -49.06
CA SER A 773 -14.06 9.47 -50.36
C SER A 773 -14.27 7.96 -50.25
N ASP A 774 -13.42 7.28 -49.50
CA ASP A 774 -13.49 5.84 -49.27
C ASP A 774 -14.72 5.41 -48.47
N THR A 775 -15.21 6.24 -47.54
CA THR A 775 -16.44 5.95 -46.78
C THR A 775 -17.70 6.09 -47.64
N HIS A 776 -17.72 7.03 -48.61
CA HIS A 776 -18.87 7.22 -49.50
C HIS A 776 -18.89 6.27 -50.70
N ILE A 777 -17.74 5.72 -51.13
CA ILE A 777 -17.68 4.72 -52.21
C ILE A 777 -17.90 3.30 -51.65
N THR A 778 -19.15 2.86 -51.64
CA THR A 778 -19.58 1.55 -51.11
C THR A 778 -19.25 0.36 -52.04
N SER A 779 -19.11 0.57 -53.35
CA SER A 779 -18.80 -0.49 -54.32
C SER A 779 -17.29 -0.59 -54.61
N HIS A 780 -16.68 -1.71 -54.24
CA HIS A 780 -15.26 -1.99 -54.52
C HIS A 780 -14.90 -1.92 -56.02
N ALA A 781 -15.86 -2.20 -56.91
CA ALA A 781 -15.64 -2.12 -58.36
C ALA A 781 -15.60 -0.67 -58.89
N MET A 782 -16.22 0.28 -58.19
CA MET A 782 -16.25 1.70 -58.58
C MET A 782 -15.12 2.52 -57.97
N LYS A 783 -14.44 2.03 -56.92
CA LYS A 783 -13.29 2.72 -56.29
C LYS A 783 -12.22 3.23 -57.26
N PRO A 784 -11.68 2.43 -58.20
CA PRO A 784 -10.63 2.93 -59.10
C PRO A 784 -11.14 3.98 -60.11
N ILE A 785 -12.44 4.02 -60.39
CA ILE A 785 -13.06 4.91 -61.39
C ILE A 785 -13.52 6.23 -60.74
N CYS A 786 -14.02 6.15 -59.51
CA CYS A 786 -14.54 7.28 -58.76
C CYS A 786 -13.53 7.93 -57.80
N ALA A 787 -12.32 7.36 -57.65
CA ALA A 787 -11.26 7.96 -56.82
C ALA A 787 -10.92 9.37 -57.31
N LEU A 788 -10.81 10.33 -56.38
CA LEU A 788 -10.47 11.71 -56.70
C LEU A 788 -9.01 11.82 -57.19
N THR A 789 -8.83 12.56 -58.28
CA THR A 789 -7.50 12.89 -58.82
C THR A 789 -6.85 13.98 -57.98
N GLU A 790 -5.52 14.08 -58.04
CA GLU A 790 -4.77 15.13 -57.32
C GLU A 790 -5.24 16.56 -57.64
N LYS A 791 -5.70 16.81 -58.87
CA LYS A 791 -6.30 18.11 -59.25
C LYS A 791 -7.62 18.39 -58.54
N GLU A 792 -8.47 17.37 -58.39
CA GLU A 792 -9.76 17.49 -57.71
C GLU A 792 -9.56 17.66 -56.19
N LYS A 793 -8.61 16.94 -55.60
CA LYS A 793 -8.22 17.13 -54.19
C LYS A 793 -7.73 18.54 -53.93
N GLN A 794 -6.83 19.05 -54.79
CA GLN A 794 -6.32 20.41 -54.67
C GLN A 794 -7.43 21.45 -54.79
N LYS A 795 -8.41 21.26 -55.68
CA LYS A 795 -9.59 22.14 -55.80
C LYS A 795 -10.38 22.22 -54.49
N ILE A 796 -10.58 21.09 -53.79
CA ILE A 796 -11.27 21.05 -52.49
C ILE A 796 -10.45 21.76 -51.40
N ILE A 797 -9.13 21.58 -51.40
CA ILE A 797 -8.23 22.25 -50.45
C ILE A 797 -8.25 23.77 -50.67
N ASP A 798 -8.23 24.21 -51.93
CA ASP A 798 -8.23 25.63 -52.30
C ASP A 798 -9.54 26.34 -51.92
N MET A 799 -10.65 25.62 -51.80
CA MET A 799 -11.92 26.12 -51.26
C MET A 799 -11.85 26.47 -49.76
N LYS A 800 -10.80 26.02 -49.04
CA LYS A 800 -10.54 26.25 -47.61
C LYS A 800 -11.76 26.00 -46.70
N PRO A 801 -12.32 24.78 -46.69
CA PRO A 801 -13.38 24.46 -45.75
C PRO A 801 -12.88 24.64 -44.30
N VAL A 802 -13.74 25.17 -43.44
CA VAL A 802 -13.38 25.46 -42.03
C VAL A 802 -13.70 24.25 -41.16
N SER A 803 -14.83 23.59 -41.42
CA SER A 803 -15.32 22.45 -40.65
C SER A 803 -15.14 21.11 -41.38
N LEU A 804 -15.13 20.02 -40.62
CA LEU A 804 -15.06 18.67 -41.21
C LEU A 804 -16.37 18.28 -41.89
N HIS A 805 -17.51 18.76 -41.39
CA HIS A 805 -18.80 18.59 -42.04
C HIS A 805 -18.86 19.28 -43.42
N GLU A 806 -18.33 20.50 -43.52
CA GLU A 806 -18.24 21.22 -44.80
C GLU A 806 -17.32 20.50 -45.79
N LEU A 807 -16.17 19.99 -45.32
CA LEU A 807 -15.28 19.15 -46.12
C LEU A 807 -16.02 17.91 -46.66
N GLU A 808 -16.73 17.18 -45.80
CA GLU A 808 -17.47 15.98 -46.19
C GLU A 808 -18.50 16.31 -47.29
N LEU A 809 -19.15 17.47 -47.20
CA LEU A 809 -20.11 17.94 -48.20
C LEU A 809 -19.43 18.26 -49.54
N HIS A 810 -18.29 18.95 -49.55
CA HIS A 810 -17.51 19.19 -50.76
C HIS A 810 -16.99 17.89 -51.40
N VAL A 811 -16.55 16.92 -50.59
CA VAL A 811 -16.13 15.60 -51.08
C VAL A 811 -17.31 14.87 -51.72
N LYS A 812 -18.49 14.87 -51.09
CA LYS A 812 -19.71 14.28 -51.67
C LYS A 812 -20.08 14.92 -53.00
N GLN A 813 -20.02 16.25 -53.09
CA GLN A 813 -20.29 16.98 -54.33
C GLN A 813 -19.30 16.62 -55.43
N ALA A 814 -17.99 16.59 -55.13
CA ALA A 814 -16.96 16.21 -56.09
C ALA A 814 -17.15 14.77 -56.60
N LEU A 815 -17.51 13.84 -55.72
CA LEU A 815 -17.83 12.46 -56.10
C LEU A 815 -19.08 12.37 -56.97
N GLN A 816 -20.12 13.18 -56.70
CA GLN A 816 -21.33 13.23 -57.51
C GLN A 816 -21.08 13.83 -58.90
N GLU A 817 -20.34 14.93 -58.99
CA GLU A 817 -19.92 15.55 -60.26
C GLU A 817 -19.16 14.54 -61.14
N LYS A 818 -18.29 13.74 -60.52
CA LYS A 818 -17.51 12.70 -61.19
C LYS A 818 -18.36 11.49 -61.59
N ALA A 819 -19.34 11.13 -60.77
CA ALA A 819 -20.26 10.01 -61.04
C ALA A 819 -21.33 10.36 -62.10
N ALA A 820 -21.70 11.64 -62.24
CA ALA A 820 -22.73 12.11 -63.16
C ALA A 820 -22.53 11.64 -64.63
N PRO A 821 -21.36 11.82 -65.28
CA PRO A 821 -21.14 11.34 -66.64
C PRO A 821 -21.20 9.80 -66.77
N ILE A 822 -20.78 9.07 -65.73
CA ILE A 822 -20.77 7.59 -65.69
C ILE A 822 -22.20 7.03 -65.55
N LEU A 823 -23.08 7.77 -64.87
CA LEU A 823 -24.48 7.39 -64.64
C LEU A 823 -25.42 7.85 -65.77
N SER A 824 -25.11 8.98 -66.43
CA SER A 824 -25.86 9.47 -67.60
C SER A 824 -25.69 8.60 -68.84
N ASP A 825 -24.57 7.88 -68.95
CA ASP A 825 -24.28 6.91 -70.02
C ASP A 825 -25.16 5.65 -69.97
N ARG A 826 -25.96 5.47 -68.90
CA ARG A 826 -26.94 4.39 -68.78
C ARG A 826 -28.32 4.71 -69.37
N ASN A 827 -28.64 5.98 -69.64
CA ASN A 827 -30.01 6.43 -69.90
C ASN A 827 -30.25 7.16 -71.23
N ASN A 828 -29.28 7.26 -72.15
CA ASN A 828 -29.52 7.84 -73.48
C ASN A 828 -29.05 6.88 -74.60
N PRO A 829 -29.93 6.38 -75.49
CA PRO A 829 -29.61 5.35 -76.48
C PRO A 829 -29.00 5.88 -77.79
N GLU A 830 -28.63 7.15 -77.88
CA GLU A 830 -28.16 7.75 -79.13
C GLU A 830 -26.86 8.53 -78.91
N ASN A 831 -25.82 8.05 -79.59
CA ASN A 831 -24.49 8.65 -79.78
C ASN A 831 -23.43 8.36 -78.71
N VAL A 832 -22.70 7.25 -78.88
CA VAL A 832 -21.25 7.26 -79.19
C VAL A 832 -20.92 6.00 -80.01
N HIS A 833 -20.50 6.18 -81.27
CA HIS A 833 -19.96 5.10 -82.10
C HIS A 833 -18.48 4.84 -81.80
N THR A 834 -18.07 3.60 -82.12
CA THR A 834 -16.73 2.95 -82.12
C THR A 834 -16.20 2.50 -80.73
N PHE A 835 -16.12 1.20 -80.38
CA PHE A 835 -15.67 0.02 -81.14
C PHE A 835 -16.40 -1.32 -80.80
N GLU A 836 -16.99 -1.95 -81.83
CA GLU A 836 -16.74 -3.32 -82.36
C GLU A 836 -16.87 -4.59 -81.47
N ASP A 837 -18.10 -4.99 -81.12
CA ASP A 837 -18.79 -6.23 -81.59
C ASP A 837 -19.90 -6.61 -80.57
N PRO A 838 -21.19 -6.62 -80.96
CA PRO A 838 -22.31 -6.91 -80.06
C PRO A 838 -22.22 -8.33 -79.46
N GLU A 839 -21.63 -9.27 -80.18
CA GLU A 839 -21.48 -10.66 -79.74
C GLU A 839 -20.37 -10.82 -78.67
N LEU A 840 -19.32 -10.00 -78.70
CA LEU A 840 -18.27 -10.02 -77.68
C LEU A 840 -18.80 -9.46 -76.34
N MET A 841 -19.67 -8.46 -76.43
CA MET A 841 -20.38 -7.88 -75.30
C MET A 841 -21.37 -8.87 -74.67
N LEU A 842 -22.06 -9.66 -75.50
CA LEU A 842 -22.89 -10.78 -75.02
C LEU A 842 -22.05 -11.81 -74.25
N ALA A 843 -20.88 -12.18 -74.79
CA ALA A 843 -19.96 -13.11 -74.15
C ALA A 843 -19.42 -12.58 -72.81
N GLY A 844 -19.08 -11.29 -72.73
CA GLY A 844 -18.65 -10.62 -71.50
C GLY A 844 -19.77 -10.55 -70.45
N ARG A 845 -21.01 -10.27 -70.85
CA ARG A 845 -22.18 -10.29 -69.95
C ARG A 845 -22.48 -11.67 -69.38
N LEU A 846 -22.33 -12.71 -70.20
CA LEU A 846 -22.56 -14.10 -69.77
C LEU A 846 -21.43 -14.64 -68.87
N GLY A 847 -20.21 -14.09 -68.97
CA GLY A 847 -19.07 -14.44 -68.12
C GLY A 847 -18.84 -15.96 -68.07
N LYS A 848 -18.89 -16.56 -66.88
CA LYS A 848 -18.74 -18.02 -66.71
C LYS A 848 -19.80 -18.84 -67.45
N GLN A 849 -20.99 -18.30 -67.72
CA GLN A 849 -22.05 -19.01 -68.47
C GLN A 849 -21.75 -19.09 -69.97
N ALA A 850 -20.86 -18.24 -70.49
CA ALA A 850 -20.39 -18.31 -71.88
C ALA A 850 -19.68 -19.65 -72.17
N LEU A 851 -19.02 -20.26 -71.18
CA LEU A 851 -18.37 -21.58 -71.28
C LEU A 851 -19.32 -22.74 -71.62
N LYS A 852 -20.64 -22.56 -71.46
CA LYS A 852 -21.64 -23.58 -71.79
C LYS A 852 -22.07 -23.53 -73.26
N HIS A 853 -21.79 -22.43 -73.95
CA HIS A 853 -22.29 -22.15 -75.29
C HIS A 853 -21.15 -22.30 -76.30
N GLU A 854 -21.23 -23.33 -77.14
CA GLU A 854 -20.20 -23.67 -78.14
C GLU A 854 -19.93 -22.53 -79.13
N GLN A 855 -21.00 -21.89 -79.64
CA GLN A 855 -20.91 -20.78 -80.60
C GLN A 855 -20.12 -19.58 -80.05
N ILE A 856 -20.32 -19.26 -78.76
CA ILE A 856 -19.60 -18.17 -78.09
C ILE A 856 -18.13 -18.56 -77.89
N MET A 857 -17.86 -19.81 -77.53
CA MET A 857 -16.49 -20.30 -77.38
C MET A 857 -15.71 -20.32 -78.71
N ALA A 858 -16.37 -20.65 -79.82
CA ALA A 858 -15.78 -20.62 -81.15
C ALA A 858 -15.50 -19.18 -81.63
N LEU A 859 -16.40 -18.24 -81.34
CA LEU A 859 -16.22 -16.82 -81.62
C LEU A 859 -15.04 -16.24 -80.82
N LEU A 860 -14.99 -16.53 -79.52
CA LEU A 860 -13.89 -16.09 -78.65
C LEU A 860 -12.54 -16.66 -79.11
N TRP A 861 -12.51 -17.90 -79.62
CA TRP A 861 -11.31 -18.47 -80.25
C TRP A 861 -10.88 -17.71 -81.50
N LYS A 862 -11.83 -17.43 -82.40
CA LYS A 862 -11.58 -16.72 -83.66
C LYS A 862 -11.01 -15.31 -83.43
N LYS A 863 -11.53 -14.60 -82.41
CA LYS A 863 -11.09 -13.25 -82.02
C LYS A 863 -9.76 -13.23 -81.25
N PHE A 864 -9.64 -14.02 -80.18
CA PHE A 864 -8.51 -13.91 -79.25
C PHE A 864 -7.35 -14.87 -79.56
N LYS A 865 -7.62 -15.99 -80.24
CA LYS A 865 -6.66 -17.07 -80.60
C LYS A 865 -5.76 -17.56 -79.44
N ASN A 866 -6.12 -17.25 -78.20
CA ASN A 866 -5.33 -17.55 -77.01
C ASN A 866 -6.27 -17.83 -75.84
N GLN A 867 -6.20 -19.06 -75.32
CA GLN A 867 -7.06 -19.52 -74.22
C GLN A 867 -6.87 -18.70 -72.93
N ASN A 868 -5.68 -18.14 -72.68
CA ASN A 868 -5.43 -17.29 -71.51
C ASN A 868 -6.18 -15.97 -71.60
N LYS A 869 -6.22 -15.36 -72.80
CA LYS A 869 -6.96 -14.11 -73.02
C LYS A 869 -8.46 -14.32 -72.87
N ILE A 870 -8.97 -15.46 -73.36
CA ILE A 870 -10.39 -15.84 -73.20
C ILE A 870 -10.74 -16.11 -71.74
N ALA A 871 -9.85 -16.80 -71.02
CA ALA A 871 -9.99 -17.07 -69.59
C ALA A 871 -10.04 -15.78 -68.77
N LEU A 872 -9.14 -14.84 -69.07
CA LEU A 872 -9.09 -13.52 -68.44
C LEU A 872 -10.33 -12.68 -68.78
N PHE A 873 -10.77 -12.69 -70.05
CA PHE A 873 -11.96 -11.97 -70.50
C PHE A 873 -13.25 -12.46 -69.84
N LEU A 874 -13.39 -13.78 -69.63
CA LEU A 874 -14.58 -14.38 -69.01
C LEU A 874 -14.50 -14.50 -67.47
N GLY A 875 -13.37 -14.13 -66.85
CA GLY A 875 -13.16 -14.23 -65.40
C GLY A 875 -13.11 -15.68 -64.89
N VAL A 876 -12.56 -16.61 -65.67
CA VAL A 876 -12.51 -18.05 -65.37
C VAL A 876 -11.10 -18.62 -65.51
N ASN A 877 -10.79 -19.73 -64.84
CA ASN A 877 -9.49 -20.39 -64.99
C ASN A 877 -9.26 -20.93 -66.41
N ARG A 878 -8.02 -20.82 -66.91
CA ARG A 878 -7.59 -21.39 -68.21
C ARG A 878 -7.97 -22.87 -68.36
N SER A 879 -7.87 -23.64 -67.28
CA SER A 879 -8.24 -25.07 -67.28
C SER A 879 -9.73 -25.31 -67.60
N SER A 880 -10.62 -24.42 -67.16
CA SER A 880 -12.06 -24.47 -67.46
C SER A 880 -12.34 -24.17 -68.93
N VAL A 881 -11.60 -23.20 -69.49
CA VAL A 881 -11.63 -22.87 -70.92
C VAL A 881 -11.12 -24.06 -71.72
N ASN A 882 -9.92 -24.59 -71.42
CA ASN A 882 -9.32 -25.74 -72.11
C ASN A 882 -10.21 -26.99 -72.08
N ARG A 883 -10.85 -27.29 -70.94
CA ARG A 883 -11.80 -28.42 -70.83
C ARG A 883 -12.99 -28.26 -71.79
N ARG A 884 -13.49 -27.03 -71.98
CA ARG A 884 -14.60 -26.75 -72.90
C ARG A 884 -14.15 -26.73 -74.35
N PHE A 885 -12.97 -26.20 -74.65
CA PHE A 885 -12.36 -26.29 -75.97
C PHE A 885 -12.18 -27.75 -76.44
N LYS A 886 -11.72 -28.64 -75.55
CA LYS A 886 -11.65 -30.09 -75.83
C LYS A 886 -13.02 -30.73 -76.00
N ALA A 887 -14.00 -30.35 -75.18
CA ALA A 887 -15.36 -30.90 -75.27
C ALA A 887 -16.11 -30.48 -76.54
N PHE A 888 -15.82 -29.29 -77.07
CA PHE A 888 -16.44 -28.74 -78.28
C PHE A 888 -15.57 -28.89 -79.55
N HIS A 889 -14.42 -29.59 -79.47
CA HIS A 889 -13.50 -29.80 -80.60
C HIS A 889 -13.03 -28.51 -81.32
N ILE A 890 -13.01 -27.38 -80.62
CA ILE A 890 -12.64 -26.07 -81.20
C ILE A 890 -11.11 -25.97 -81.25
N GLY A 891 -10.55 -25.79 -82.45
CA GLY A 891 -9.11 -25.61 -82.68
C GLY A 891 -8.28 -26.88 -82.91
N GLN A 892 -8.92 -28.04 -83.17
CA GLN A 892 -8.21 -29.30 -83.47
C GLN A 892 -7.86 -29.54 -84.96
N ASN A 893 -8.17 -28.60 -85.88
CA ASN A 893 -7.91 -28.74 -87.32
C ASN A 893 -6.75 -27.88 -87.86
N SER A 894 -5.63 -27.77 -87.15
CA SER A 894 -4.44 -27.08 -87.67
C SER A 894 -3.13 -27.66 -87.11
N GLU A 895 -2.94 -28.96 -87.28
CA GLU A 895 -1.63 -29.64 -87.22
C GLU A 895 -1.36 -30.48 -88.49
N GLY A 896 -1.95 -30.07 -89.61
CA GLY A 896 -1.71 -30.67 -90.93
C GLY A 896 -1.64 -29.60 -92.01
N LEU A 897 -0.41 -29.23 -92.39
CA LEU A 897 0.06 -28.32 -93.45
C LEU A 897 0.75 -27.06 -92.92
N ALA A 898 2.08 -27.22 -92.85
CA ALA A 898 3.19 -26.25 -92.94
C ALA A 898 3.02 -24.85 -92.33
#